data_AF-A0A2M7ISZ7-F1
#
_entry.id   AF-A0A2M7ISZ7-F1
#
_cell.length_a   1.000
_cell.length_b   1.000
_cell.length_c   1.000
_cell.angle_alpha   90.00
_cell.angle_beta   90.00
_cell.angle_gamma   90.00
#
_symmetry.space_group_name_H-M   'P 1'
#
loop_
_entity.id
_entity.type
_entity.pdbx_description
1 polymer ?
#
loop_
_entity_poly.entity_id
_entity_poly.type
_entity_poly.pdbx_seq_one_letter_code
_entity_poly.pdbx_strand_id
1 'polypeptide(L)'
;MFLSFNPLKAERYACAKTQFVYQQTSDIWPYPIGGPNIIHWANSVNIPWTVNSTGAGDGVSYSATQAEINTAFNSWQNLSTSNISFSYQGSTSNTWEYDGYNTIYWAEAGDPAYEPNGIFSDESVEAMTVVVYNSNFELLDVDIVFDGVDYVWGTDGTSQSDIQGVAAHEIGHMIGLHHTEVNTGELPTMFQYDIGLAQRSLEFDDEVGAAFLYGGNIITNKELLLPQNHFYWTVNVNAGKTLTISKNLKVQNNCQINVNGVLNAGVSANDRKTIERIGASGTWNGIVFYSGSSGSVQYCDIKNATTAITCNSTLPMIRYNNITDNGTGIYVLNVGTVSNEISYNTIQNNTSRGISLYSASPKIYSNTISNNTYYGISTYQSSPYLYGNTITGHSANGLNFSYYSSAKLVPWNAYGYYWGRGNNKIKNNTGSGISASYMSNLYLGSSPYGGYNSICNNTGTELSAYYNCTVTAQLNWWGADPPNVNEFYPYQSTIDYTNALPTDPNPDPEQGMVRGPNGISNSSTINSVKSDLEKAYNLQLDGKFAEAIAMYDSFINANSTDSKSALALVRIDECYKLSGKEGAANYLDNMIKTKANKNNELDVVSLELKNQYLIQDKRFEEAVTNFNKLAETYKTNKDVEKHSLFNAGYVYLTYLNDYKNASVKFAELAAKYPDDELVSESEYLLGNLDANNRQNLASPNIYQSDLPVPTDYALDQNYPNPFNPSTTITYQLPKSGNVTLKIYDMLGKEVMTLVNEQKEMGRYSVQFNASSLASGMYVYQLRANDYTSTKKMLLLK
;
A
#
# COMPACT_ATOMS: atom_id res chain seq x y z
N MET A 1 -35.00 -8.98 11.51
CA MET A 1 -36.42 -9.26 11.78
C MET A 1 -36.42 -9.77 13.21
N PHE A 2 -36.88 -9.01 14.20
CA PHE A 2 -36.73 -9.39 15.61
C PHE A 2 -38.09 -9.41 16.27
N LEU A 3 -38.54 -10.60 16.68
CA LEU A 3 -39.65 -10.82 17.58
C LEU A 3 -39.13 -11.73 18.70
N SER A 4 -39.31 -11.22 19.92
CA SER A 4 -39.02 -11.82 21.23
C SER A 4 -39.42 -13.30 21.38
N PHE A 5 -38.61 -14.12 22.05
CA PHE A 5 -39.04 -15.32 22.79
C PHE A 5 -38.17 -15.43 24.06
N ASN A 6 -38.75 -15.49 25.28
CA ASN A 6 -39.47 -16.59 25.97
C ASN A 6 -38.47 -17.54 26.66
N PRO A 7 -38.39 -17.53 28.01
CA PRO A 7 -37.42 -18.32 28.75
C PRO A 7 -37.89 -19.77 28.74
N LEU A 8 -37.12 -20.67 28.14
CA LEU A 8 -37.01 -22.09 28.50
C LEU A 8 -35.97 -22.75 27.58
N LYS A 9 -34.87 -23.16 28.22
CA LYS A 9 -33.73 -23.99 27.79
C LYS A 9 -32.52 -23.30 27.14
N ALA A 10 -31.37 -23.70 27.70
CA ALA A 10 -29.98 -23.60 27.27
C ALA A 10 -29.22 -22.29 27.58
N GLU A 11 -28.28 -22.45 28.53
CA GLU A 11 -27.10 -21.63 28.86
C GLU A 11 -27.33 -20.20 29.44
N ARG A 12 -26.47 -19.82 30.41
CA ARG A 12 -26.53 -18.55 31.14
C ARG A 12 -25.24 -17.75 30.93
N TYR A 13 -25.35 -16.46 30.66
CA TYR A 13 -24.22 -15.52 30.61
C TYR A 13 -24.09 -14.81 31.97
N ALA A 14 -22.93 -14.85 32.63
CA ALA A 14 -22.73 -14.21 33.94
C ALA A 14 -21.61 -13.15 33.91
N CYS A 15 -21.95 -11.90 34.28
CA CYS A 15 -21.00 -10.80 34.42
C CYS A 15 -20.76 -10.50 35.91
N ALA A 16 -19.55 -10.76 36.40
CA ALA A 16 -19.18 -10.50 37.80
C ALA A 16 -18.71 -9.05 37.98
N LYS A 17 -19.62 -8.12 38.29
CA LYS A 17 -19.22 -6.84 38.93
C LYS A 17 -19.05 -7.08 40.43
N THR A 18 -17.81 -7.36 40.84
CA THR A 18 -17.27 -7.26 42.22
C THR A 18 -18.28 -7.44 43.37
N GLN A 19 -18.13 -8.55 44.08
CA GLN A 19 -18.97 -9.13 45.14
C GLN A 19 -20.24 -9.82 44.64
N PHE A 20 -20.23 -11.16 44.76
CA PHE A 20 -21.33 -12.11 44.63
C PHE A 20 -22.72 -11.48 44.52
N VAL A 21 -23.11 -11.14 43.29
CA VAL A 21 -24.51 -10.89 42.93
C VAL A 21 -24.74 -11.59 41.60
N TYR A 22 -25.40 -12.75 41.66
CA TYR A 22 -26.15 -13.26 40.52
C TYR A 22 -27.26 -12.28 40.23
N GLN A 23 -27.01 -11.35 39.32
CA GLN A 23 -28.09 -10.57 38.74
C GLN A 23 -28.60 -11.35 37.54
N GLN A 24 -29.75 -12.02 37.70
CA GLN A 24 -30.72 -12.13 36.60
C GLN A 24 -31.14 -10.70 36.25
N THR A 25 -30.31 -9.98 35.49
CA THR A 25 -30.74 -8.74 34.87
C THR A 25 -31.33 -9.08 33.51
N SER A 26 -32.66 -9.07 33.48
CA SER A 26 -33.45 -8.90 32.26
C SER A 26 -33.12 -7.62 31.46
N ASP A 27 -32.18 -6.78 31.92
CA ASP A 27 -31.98 -5.40 31.49
C ASP A 27 -30.54 -5.02 31.09
N ILE A 28 -29.63 -5.97 30.85
CA ILE A 28 -28.32 -5.67 30.24
C ILE A 28 -28.05 -6.63 29.09
N TRP A 29 -28.90 -6.57 28.06
CA TRP A 29 -28.58 -7.19 26.78
C TRP A 29 -27.67 -6.23 25.99
N PRO A 30 -26.43 -6.60 25.64
CA PRO A 30 -25.67 -5.82 24.68
C PRO A 30 -26.41 -5.88 23.35
N TYR A 31 -26.58 -4.71 22.77
CA TYR A 31 -27.26 -4.43 21.51
C TYR A 31 -26.82 -5.39 20.38
N PRO A 32 -27.66 -5.54 19.33
CA PRO A 32 -27.33 -6.35 18.16
C PRO A 32 -25.91 -6.11 17.65
N ILE A 33 -25.29 -7.16 17.13
CA ILE A 33 -23.97 -7.18 16.50
C ILE A 33 -23.77 -5.88 15.68
N GLY A 34 -22.84 -5.03 16.13
CA GLY A 34 -22.59 -3.68 15.61
C GLY A 34 -22.89 -2.49 16.55
N GLY A 35 -23.27 -2.72 17.82
CA GLY A 35 -23.36 -1.67 18.85
C GLY A 35 -22.01 -1.23 19.44
N PRO A 36 -21.91 -0.06 20.11
CA PRO A 36 -20.66 0.49 20.66
C PRO A 36 -20.12 -0.23 21.92
N ASN A 37 -20.80 -1.29 22.40
CA ASN A 37 -20.59 -1.90 23.71
C ASN A 37 -20.37 -3.43 23.58
N ILE A 38 -19.43 -3.85 22.74
CA ILE A 38 -19.09 -5.27 22.54
C ILE A 38 -17.89 -5.60 23.42
N ILE A 39 -17.99 -6.66 24.21
CA ILE A 39 -16.86 -7.12 25.03
C ILE A 39 -15.83 -7.83 24.15
N HIS A 40 -14.55 -7.51 24.34
CA HIS A 40 -13.47 -8.10 23.55
C HIS A 40 -12.14 -8.10 24.33
N TRP A 41 -11.19 -8.90 23.89
CA TRP A 41 -9.81 -8.77 24.38
C TRP A 41 -9.14 -7.56 23.72
N ALA A 42 -8.36 -6.77 24.46
CA ALA A 42 -7.65 -5.63 23.90
C ALA A 42 -6.64 -6.07 22.81
N ASN A 43 -6.82 -5.65 21.55
CA ASN A 43 -6.02 -5.93 20.34
C ASN A 43 -4.93 -7.04 20.38
N SER A 44 -5.15 -8.12 19.62
CA SER A 44 -4.16 -9.16 19.23
C SER A 44 -3.43 -9.85 20.40
N VAL A 45 -4.19 -10.47 21.29
CA VAL A 45 -3.64 -11.12 22.49
C VAL A 45 -3.39 -12.60 22.23
N ASN A 46 -2.25 -13.06 22.70
CA ASN A 46 -2.06 -14.46 23.06
C ASN A 46 -2.76 -14.71 24.40
N ILE A 47 -4.00 -15.21 24.34
CA ILE A 47 -4.85 -15.36 25.53
C ILE A 47 -4.36 -16.59 26.32
N PRO A 48 -3.82 -16.40 27.53
CA PRO A 48 -3.37 -17.51 28.35
C PRO A 48 -4.58 -18.26 28.87
N TRP A 49 -4.49 -19.58 29.02
CA TRP A 49 -5.53 -20.39 29.66
C TRP A 49 -4.94 -21.55 30.44
N THR A 50 -5.69 -22.02 31.43
CA THR A 50 -5.31 -23.14 32.30
C THR A 50 -6.47 -24.13 32.44
N VAL A 51 -6.17 -25.35 32.89
CA VAL A 51 -7.20 -26.35 33.21
C VAL A 51 -7.05 -26.76 34.66
N ASN A 52 -8.14 -26.81 35.40
CA ASN A 52 -8.10 -27.31 36.76
C ASN A 52 -7.62 -28.78 36.81
N SER A 53 -6.73 -29.06 37.75
CA SER A 53 -6.06 -30.35 37.96
C SER A 53 -6.98 -31.53 38.32
N THR A 54 -8.23 -31.29 38.72
CA THR A 54 -9.15 -32.35 39.19
C THR A 54 -9.80 -33.18 38.09
N GLY A 55 -9.61 -32.84 36.80
CA GLY A 55 -10.25 -33.55 35.69
C GLY A 55 -11.76 -33.28 35.61
N ALA A 56 -12.46 -33.97 34.70
CA ALA A 56 -13.88 -33.71 34.40
C ALA A 56 -14.91 -34.48 35.28
N GLY A 57 -14.54 -34.87 36.51
CA GLY A 57 -15.46 -35.54 37.45
C GLY A 57 -15.86 -37.00 37.14
N ASP A 58 -16.11 -37.33 35.87
CA ASP A 58 -16.82 -38.54 35.44
C ASP A 58 -15.94 -39.65 34.84
N GLY A 59 -14.76 -39.86 35.43
CA GLY A 59 -13.86 -40.93 35.00
C GLY A 59 -13.08 -40.64 33.71
N VAL A 60 -13.17 -39.41 33.18
CA VAL A 60 -12.26 -38.90 32.15
C VAL A 60 -10.96 -38.42 32.79
N SER A 61 -9.83 -38.89 32.28
CA SER A 61 -8.52 -38.46 32.81
C SER A 61 -8.22 -37.00 32.46
N TYR A 62 -7.50 -36.29 33.33
CA TYR A 62 -7.01 -34.93 33.08
C TYR A 62 -6.38 -34.77 31.68
N SER A 63 -5.53 -35.71 31.27
CA SER A 63 -4.86 -35.67 29.97
C SER A 63 -5.83 -35.79 28.78
N ALA A 64 -6.93 -36.52 28.94
CA ALA A 64 -7.97 -36.63 27.92
C ALA A 64 -8.79 -35.33 27.83
N THR A 65 -9.23 -34.78 28.96
CA THR A 65 -9.87 -33.46 29.02
C THR A 65 -9.00 -32.39 28.38
N GLN A 66 -7.73 -32.31 28.79
CA GLN A 66 -6.76 -31.35 28.24
C GLN A 66 -6.60 -31.48 26.72
N ALA A 67 -6.64 -32.70 26.17
CA ALA A 67 -6.50 -32.93 24.73
C ALA A 67 -7.72 -32.41 23.94
N GLU A 68 -8.93 -32.66 24.43
CA GLU A 68 -10.17 -32.17 23.80
C GLU A 68 -10.26 -30.64 23.87
N ILE A 69 -9.96 -30.05 25.05
CA ILE A 69 -9.94 -28.59 25.23
C ILE A 69 -8.88 -27.93 24.34
N ASN A 70 -7.67 -28.50 24.24
CA ASN A 70 -6.66 -28.03 23.28
C ASN A 70 -7.20 -28.04 21.85
N THR A 71 -7.95 -29.07 21.47
CA THR A 71 -8.55 -29.19 20.13
C THR A 71 -9.62 -28.11 19.90
N ALA A 72 -10.43 -27.79 20.90
CA ALA A 72 -11.39 -26.70 20.85
C ALA A 72 -10.69 -25.33 20.68
N PHE A 73 -9.64 -25.03 21.48
CA PHE A 73 -8.83 -23.81 21.27
C PHE A 73 -8.17 -23.78 19.89
N ASN A 74 -7.66 -24.93 19.43
CA ASN A 74 -7.08 -25.08 18.10
C ASN A 74 -8.08 -24.67 17.00
N SER A 75 -9.37 -24.96 17.14
CA SER A 75 -10.37 -24.58 16.13
C SER A 75 -10.44 -23.05 15.94
N TRP A 76 -10.45 -22.29 17.04
CA TRP A 76 -10.49 -20.82 17.02
C TRP A 76 -9.17 -20.17 16.63
N GLN A 77 -8.01 -20.67 17.08
CA GLN A 77 -6.71 -20.07 16.66
C GLN A 77 -6.32 -20.41 15.23
N ASN A 78 -6.80 -21.54 14.68
CA ASN A 78 -6.52 -21.91 13.30
C ASN A 78 -7.43 -21.19 12.31
N LEU A 79 -8.33 -20.31 12.80
CA LEU A 79 -9.10 -19.43 11.96
C LEU A 79 -8.17 -18.51 11.18
N SER A 80 -8.12 -18.79 9.89
CA SER A 80 -7.40 -18.01 8.90
C SER A 80 -7.88 -16.54 8.80
N THR A 81 -9.02 -16.22 9.42
CA THR A 81 -9.70 -14.93 9.36
C THR A 81 -9.51 -14.04 10.59
N SER A 82 -8.92 -14.56 11.67
CA SER A 82 -8.73 -13.84 12.94
C SER A 82 -7.28 -13.90 13.43
N ASN A 83 -6.78 -12.83 14.04
CA ASN A 83 -5.44 -12.73 14.63
C ASN A 83 -5.42 -13.14 16.11
N ILE A 84 -6.26 -14.10 16.50
CA ILE A 84 -6.34 -14.61 17.86
C ILE A 84 -5.34 -15.75 18.07
N SER A 85 -4.75 -15.83 19.26
CA SER A 85 -3.88 -16.94 19.63
C SER A 85 -4.12 -17.33 21.08
N PHE A 86 -3.92 -18.60 21.42
CA PHE A 86 -4.12 -19.11 22.77
C PHE A 86 -2.85 -19.77 23.28
N SER A 87 -2.65 -19.69 24.59
CA SER A 87 -1.43 -20.16 25.25
C SER A 87 -1.81 -21.01 26.45
N TYR A 88 -1.61 -22.31 26.34
CA TYR A 88 -1.81 -23.20 27.48
C TYR A 88 -0.70 -23.01 28.52
N GLN A 89 -1.08 -22.63 29.74
CA GLN A 89 -0.15 -22.32 30.84
C GLN A 89 0.00 -23.46 31.85
N GLY A 90 -0.65 -24.61 31.62
CA GLY A 90 -0.54 -25.78 32.49
C GLY A 90 -1.79 -26.06 33.32
N SER A 91 -1.66 -27.00 34.26
CA SER A 91 -2.69 -27.30 35.25
C SER A 91 -2.71 -26.26 36.36
N THR A 92 -3.89 -25.93 36.86
CA THR A 92 -4.08 -25.06 38.02
C THR A 92 -4.93 -25.73 39.10
N SER A 93 -4.94 -25.19 40.33
CA SER A 93 -5.94 -25.50 41.35
C SER A 93 -7.01 -24.41 41.47
N ASN A 94 -6.91 -23.37 40.63
CA ASN A 94 -7.85 -22.26 40.61
C ASN A 94 -9.23 -22.71 40.14
N THR A 95 -10.23 -21.96 40.57
CA THR A 95 -11.65 -22.14 40.25
C THR A 95 -12.12 -20.93 39.43
N TRP A 96 -13.43 -20.67 39.39
CA TRP A 96 -14.04 -19.61 38.58
C TRP A 96 -14.09 -18.24 39.29
N GLU A 97 -12.96 -17.82 39.89
CA GLU A 97 -12.84 -16.56 40.61
C GLU A 97 -12.07 -15.52 39.79
N TYR A 98 -12.34 -14.23 40.00
CA TYR A 98 -11.52 -13.16 39.39
C TYR A 98 -10.10 -13.15 39.99
N ASP A 99 -9.19 -13.89 39.36
CA ASP A 99 -7.85 -14.17 39.86
C ASP A 99 -6.73 -13.89 38.83
N GLY A 100 -7.11 -13.49 37.60
CA GLY A 100 -6.24 -13.20 36.48
C GLY A 100 -5.87 -14.41 35.65
N TYR A 101 -6.50 -15.56 35.86
CA TYR A 101 -6.29 -16.80 35.11
C TYR A 101 -7.56 -17.20 34.40
N ASN A 102 -7.52 -17.28 33.07
CA ASN A 102 -8.63 -17.86 32.32
C ASN A 102 -8.67 -19.38 32.55
N THR A 103 -9.53 -19.83 33.44
CA THR A 103 -9.52 -21.19 33.97
C THR A 103 -10.67 -22.00 33.41
N ILE A 104 -10.35 -23.21 32.95
CA ILE A 104 -11.34 -24.23 32.61
C ILE A 104 -11.53 -25.15 33.82
N TYR A 105 -12.75 -25.16 34.33
CA TYR A 105 -13.10 -25.77 35.62
C TYR A 105 -14.35 -26.65 35.50
N TRP A 106 -14.37 -27.75 36.27
CA TRP A 106 -15.54 -28.61 36.44
C TRP A 106 -16.11 -28.38 37.83
N ALA A 107 -17.33 -27.89 37.90
CA ALA A 107 -18.01 -27.72 39.18
C ALA A 107 -18.54 -29.08 39.65
N GLU A 108 -18.10 -29.50 40.82
CA GLU A 108 -18.46 -30.78 41.44
C GLU A 108 -19.51 -30.60 42.55
N ALA A 109 -20.03 -31.72 43.06
CA ALA A 109 -21.00 -31.70 44.16
C ALA A 109 -20.44 -30.96 45.39
N GLY A 110 -21.12 -29.89 45.80
CA GLY A 110 -20.70 -29.01 46.90
C GLY A 110 -20.00 -27.72 46.44
N ASP A 111 -19.84 -27.49 45.14
CA ASP A 111 -19.42 -26.20 44.59
C ASP A 111 -20.51 -25.13 44.77
N PRO A 112 -20.15 -23.86 45.07
CA PRO A 112 -21.08 -22.74 45.08
C PRO A 112 -21.93 -22.59 43.81
N ALA A 113 -21.50 -23.15 42.68
CA ALA A 113 -22.26 -23.22 41.45
C ALA A 113 -23.60 -24.00 41.57
N TYR A 114 -23.75 -24.92 42.54
CA TYR A 114 -24.98 -25.71 42.76
C TYR A 114 -25.82 -25.27 43.97
N GLU A 115 -25.39 -24.23 44.70
CA GLU A 115 -26.17 -23.69 45.82
C GLU A 115 -27.53 -23.12 45.34
N PRO A 116 -28.52 -22.86 46.23
CA PRO A 116 -29.75 -22.20 45.84
C PRO A 116 -29.46 -20.82 45.20
N ASN A 117 -29.82 -20.65 43.93
CA ASN A 117 -29.47 -19.54 43.02
C ASN A 117 -28.06 -19.58 42.40
N GLY A 118 -27.33 -20.69 42.52
CA GLY A 118 -26.09 -20.97 41.80
C GLY A 118 -26.32 -21.18 40.29
N ILE A 119 -25.23 -21.22 39.53
CA ILE A 119 -25.20 -21.38 38.06
C ILE A 119 -26.08 -22.55 37.61
N PHE A 120 -25.83 -23.72 38.20
CA PHE A 120 -26.42 -25.01 37.84
C PHE A 120 -27.61 -25.37 38.74
N SER A 121 -28.22 -24.39 39.40
CA SER A 121 -29.48 -24.62 40.15
C SER A 121 -30.68 -24.98 39.26
N ASP A 122 -30.47 -25.01 37.94
CA ASP A 122 -31.41 -25.42 36.89
C ASP A 122 -30.71 -26.53 36.09
N GLU A 123 -31.24 -27.77 36.14
CA GLU A 123 -30.67 -29.03 35.56
C GLU A 123 -30.54 -28.99 34.01
N SER A 124 -30.56 -27.82 33.37
CA SER A 124 -30.58 -27.64 31.91
C SER A 124 -29.42 -26.82 31.34
N VAL A 125 -28.34 -26.62 32.11
CA VAL A 125 -27.14 -25.86 31.71
C VAL A 125 -25.92 -26.78 31.73
N GLU A 126 -25.29 -27.01 30.57
CA GLU A 126 -24.12 -27.88 30.44
C GLU A 126 -22.80 -27.18 30.82
N ALA A 127 -22.67 -25.91 30.43
CA ALA A 127 -21.51 -25.09 30.75
C ALA A 127 -21.89 -23.61 30.83
N MET A 128 -20.94 -22.81 31.29
CA MET A 128 -21.05 -21.36 31.36
C MET A 128 -19.69 -20.69 31.25
N THR A 129 -19.65 -19.56 30.54
CA THR A 129 -18.52 -18.63 30.55
C THR A 129 -18.76 -17.48 31.55
N VAL A 130 -17.86 -17.33 32.52
CA VAL A 130 -17.82 -16.24 33.50
C VAL A 130 -16.87 -15.16 32.98
N VAL A 131 -17.35 -13.92 32.81
CA VAL A 131 -16.53 -12.83 32.26
C VAL A 131 -16.34 -11.66 33.24
N VAL A 132 -15.13 -11.12 33.25
CA VAL A 132 -14.79 -9.85 33.90
C VAL A 132 -14.24 -8.88 32.85
N TYR A 133 -14.78 -7.67 32.80
CA TYR A 133 -14.35 -6.64 31.86
C TYR A 133 -14.34 -5.24 32.47
N ASN A 134 -13.56 -4.34 31.89
CA ASN A 134 -13.42 -2.96 32.36
C ASN A 134 -14.48 -2.02 31.76
N SER A 135 -14.44 -0.73 32.11
CA SER A 135 -15.39 0.28 31.59
C SER A 135 -15.33 0.52 30.08
N ASN A 136 -14.28 0.05 29.40
CA ASN A 136 -14.12 0.13 27.95
C ASN A 136 -14.59 -1.15 27.24
N PHE A 137 -15.24 -2.08 27.96
CA PHE A 137 -15.64 -3.39 27.44
C PHE A 137 -14.44 -4.30 27.10
N GLU A 138 -13.26 -4.05 27.66
CA GLU A 138 -12.12 -4.95 27.48
C GLU A 138 -12.17 -6.07 28.52
N LEU A 139 -12.13 -7.32 28.05
CA LEU A 139 -12.01 -8.53 28.87
C LEU A 139 -10.71 -8.50 29.66
N LEU A 140 -10.80 -8.83 30.95
CA LEU A 140 -9.70 -8.89 31.90
C LEU A 140 -9.41 -10.33 32.33
N ASP A 141 -10.46 -11.14 32.44
CA ASP A 141 -10.45 -12.47 33.01
C ASP A 141 -11.73 -13.21 32.56
N VAL A 142 -11.57 -14.46 32.11
CA VAL A 142 -12.67 -15.28 31.61
C VAL A 142 -12.48 -16.75 31.99
N ASP A 143 -13.39 -17.28 32.79
CA ASP A 143 -13.43 -18.69 33.16
C ASP A 143 -14.52 -19.45 32.41
N ILE A 144 -14.28 -20.72 32.12
CA ILE A 144 -15.28 -21.64 31.56
C ILE A 144 -15.56 -22.72 32.60
N VAL A 145 -16.83 -22.83 33.00
CA VAL A 145 -17.30 -23.72 34.05
C VAL A 145 -18.22 -24.76 33.45
N PHE A 146 -17.86 -26.03 33.58
CA PHE A 146 -18.66 -27.17 33.15
C PHE A 146 -19.44 -27.75 34.34
N ASP A 147 -20.64 -28.24 34.07
CA ASP A 147 -21.46 -28.98 35.03
C ASP A 147 -20.92 -30.41 35.18
N GLY A 148 -20.17 -30.66 36.25
CA GLY A 148 -19.62 -31.99 36.58
C GLY A 148 -20.55 -32.89 37.38
N VAL A 149 -21.80 -32.50 37.66
CA VAL A 149 -22.72 -33.28 38.51
C VAL A 149 -23.87 -33.88 37.72
N ASP A 150 -24.52 -33.08 36.88
CA ASP A 150 -25.75 -33.46 36.18
C ASP A 150 -25.49 -34.04 34.79
N TYR A 151 -24.29 -33.85 34.23
CA TYR A 151 -23.90 -34.33 32.90
C TYR A 151 -22.75 -35.32 32.96
N VAL A 152 -22.78 -36.31 32.06
CA VAL A 152 -21.70 -37.29 31.90
C VAL A 152 -20.90 -36.96 30.66
N TRP A 153 -19.64 -36.58 30.87
CA TRP A 153 -18.80 -36.03 29.81
C TRP A 153 -18.07 -37.08 28.97
N GLY A 154 -18.09 -36.89 27.64
CA GLY A 154 -17.36 -37.71 26.68
C GLY A 154 -16.19 -37.01 25.97
N THR A 155 -15.25 -37.81 25.46
CA THR A 155 -14.13 -37.38 24.60
C THR A 155 -14.08 -38.17 23.28
N ASP A 156 -15.11 -38.97 22.99
CA ASP A 156 -15.08 -39.97 21.92
C ASP A 156 -15.69 -39.49 20.60
N GLY A 157 -16.24 -38.27 20.59
CA GLY A 157 -16.97 -37.74 19.45
C GLY A 157 -18.24 -38.53 19.15
N THR A 158 -18.88 -39.14 20.15
CA THR A 158 -20.20 -39.78 20.04
C THR A 158 -21.13 -39.50 21.22
N SER A 159 -20.60 -39.07 22.37
CA SER A 159 -21.40 -38.59 23.51
C SER A 159 -22.23 -37.37 23.14
N GLN A 160 -23.39 -37.23 23.81
CA GLN A 160 -24.24 -36.05 23.70
C GLN A 160 -23.52 -34.83 24.32
N SER A 161 -23.15 -34.90 25.60
CA SER A 161 -22.31 -33.90 26.27
C SER A 161 -20.84 -34.17 25.98
N ASP A 162 -20.36 -33.56 24.89
CA ASP A 162 -19.01 -33.75 24.35
C ASP A 162 -18.08 -32.60 24.76
N ILE A 163 -16.96 -32.93 25.40
CA ILE A 163 -16.03 -31.92 25.94
C ILE A 163 -15.50 -31.00 24.85
N GLN A 164 -15.13 -31.52 23.67
CA GLN A 164 -14.58 -30.69 22.60
C GLN A 164 -15.64 -29.73 22.04
N GLY A 165 -16.86 -30.24 21.78
CA GLY A 165 -17.95 -29.44 21.23
C GLY A 165 -18.37 -28.29 22.14
N VAL A 166 -18.71 -28.62 23.40
CA VAL A 166 -19.13 -27.60 24.38
C VAL A 166 -18.00 -26.62 24.67
N ALA A 167 -16.75 -27.08 24.78
CA ALA A 167 -15.61 -26.17 24.92
C ALA A 167 -15.44 -25.25 23.72
N ALA A 168 -15.67 -25.71 22.49
CA ALA A 168 -15.59 -24.86 21.31
C ALA A 168 -16.64 -23.74 21.36
N HIS A 169 -17.86 -24.03 21.83
CA HIS A 169 -18.90 -23.03 22.07
C HIS A 169 -18.46 -22.00 23.12
N GLU A 170 -18.07 -22.46 24.32
CA GLU A 170 -17.72 -21.58 25.43
C GLU A 170 -16.45 -20.76 25.15
N ILE A 171 -15.50 -21.30 24.38
CA ILE A 171 -14.35 -20.51 23.92
C ILE A 171 -14.81 -19.35 23.01
N GLY A 172 -15.89 -19.51 22.26
CA GLY A 172 -16.50 -18.41 21.52
C GLY A 172 -16.93 -17.26 22.44
N HIS A 173 -17.56 -17.57 23.58
CA HIS A 173 -17.88 -16.58 24.61
C HIS A 173 -16.63 -16.01 25.29
N MET A 174 -15.60 -16.83 25.51
CA MET A 174 -14.31 -16.38 26.04
C MET A 174 -13.65 -15.32 25.15
N ILE A 175 -13.93 -15.36 23.86
CA ILE A 175 -13.45 -14.36 22.91
C ILE A 175 -14.50 -13.28 22.63
N GLY A 176 -15.58 -13.20 23.42
CA GLY A 176 -16.58 -12.14 23.32
C GLY A 176 -17.65 -12.35 22.24
N LEU A 177 -17.74 -13.53 21.64
CA LEU A 177 -18.88 -13.87 20.77
C LEU A 177 -20.13 -14.12 21.60
N HIS A 178 -21.27 -13.82 21.00
CA HIS A 178 -22.58 -14.10 21.56
C HIS A 178 -23.22 -15.27 20.82
N HIS A 179 -24.31 -15.79 21.36
CA HIS A 179 -25.12 -16.76 20.65
C HIS A 179 -25.55 -16.22 19.27
N THR A 180 -25.52 -17.10 18.28
CA THR A 180 -26.06 -16.81 16.95
C THR A 180 -27.56 -17.12 16.86
N GLU A 181 -28.27 -16.31 16.08
CA GLU A 181 -29.66 -16.58 15.68
C GLU A 181 -29.73 -17.33 14.34
N VAL A 182 -28.59 -17.60 13.68
CA VAL A 182 -28.53 -18.28 12.40
C VAL A 182 -28.99 -19.74 12.56
N ASN A 183 -30.12 -20.05 11.93
CA ASN A 183 -30.80 -21.35 12.04
C ASN A 183 -31.02 -22.04 10.69
N THR A 184 -30.21 -21.69 9.67
CA THR A 184 -30.34 -22.20 8.30
C THR A 184 -29.11 -22.99 7.89
N GLY A 185 -29.28 -24.24 7.46
CA GLY A 185 -28.18 -25.11 7.05
C GLY A 185 -27.63 -25.94 8.21
N GLU A 186 -26.30 -26.10 8.27
CA GLU A 186 -25.60 -26.60 9.46
C GLU A 186 -25.63 -25.51 10.53
N LEU A 187 -26.00 -25.88 11.77
CA LEU A 187 -26.12 -24.93 12.88
C LEU A 187 -24.71 -24.53 13.35
N PRO A 188 -24.41 -23.22 13.51
CA PRO A 188 -23.09 -22.78 13.93
C PRO A 188 -22.74 -23.22 15.35
N THR A 189 -21.45 -23.28 15.65
CA THR A 189 -20.95 -23.62 17.00
C THR A 189 -21.54 -22.70 18.04
N MET A 190 -21.68 -21.40 17.76
CA MET A 190 -22.28 -20.42 18.67
C MET A 190 -23.81 -20.48 18.77
N PHE A 191 -24.48 -21.54 18.27
CA PHE A 191 -25.92 -21.68 18.43
C PHE A 191 -26.27 -22.02 19.88
N GLN A 192 -27.30 -21.35 20.43
CA GLN A 192 -27.63 -21.40 21.87
C GLN A 192 -28.06 -22.77 22.42
N TYR A 193 -28.13 -23.82 21.62
CA TYR A 193 -28.57 -25.15 22.04
C TYR A 193 -27.46 -26.15 21.74
N ASP A 194 -27.31 -27.16 22.60
CA ASP A 194 -26.45 -28.31 22.29
C ASP A 194 -26.91 -28.99 20.99
N ILE A 195 -26.04 -28.93 19.98
CA ILE A 195 -26.20 -29.56 18.66
C ILE A 195 -25.28 -30.79 18.51
N GLY A 196 -24.71 -31.26 19.62
CA GLY A 196 -23.79 -32.38 19.73
C GLY A 196 -22.53 -32.17 18.90
N LEU A 197 -22.15 -33.21 18.14
CA LEU A 197 -20.89 -33.25 17.39
C LEU A 197 -20.71 -32.14 16.36
N ALA A 198 -21.80 -31.49 15.92
CA ALA A 198 -21.72 -30.33 15.04
C ALA A 198 -20.99 -29.14 15.69
N GLN A 199 -20.94 -29.06 17.04
CA GLN A 199 -20.15 -28.03 17.76
C GLN A 199 -18.63 -28.25 17.67
N ARG A 200 -18.15 -29.42 17.25
CA ARG A 200 -16.70 -29.70 17.13
C ARG A 200 -16.04 -28.93 15.99
N SER A 201 -16.81 -28.38 15.05
CA SER A 201 -16.33 -27.62 13.90
C SER A 201 -17.00 -26.25 13.82
N LEU A 202 -16.18 -25.22 13.63
CA LEU A 202 -16.67 -23.86 13.42
C LEU A 202 -17.34 -23.74 12.05
N GLU A 203 -18.50 -23.08 12.04
CA GLU A 203 -19.22 -22.75 10.83
C GLU A 203 -18.90 -21.34 10.35
N PHE A 204 -19.35 -21.04 9.13
CA PHE A 204 -19.07 -19.75 8.49
C PHE A 204 -19.50 -18.53 9.33
N ASP A 205 -20.60 -18.63 10.07
CA ASP A 205 -21.06 -17.55 10.95
C ASP A 205 -20.09 -17.31 12.12
N ASP A 206 -19.55 -18.39 12.70
CA ASP A 206 -18.57 -18.34 13.79
C ASP A 206 -17.26 -17.71 13.31
N GLU A 207 -16.78 -18.11 12.12
CA GLU A 207 -15.57 -17.54 11.49
C GLU A 207 -15.71 -16.03 11.26
N VAL A 208 -16.92 -15.58 10.87
CA VAL A 208 -17.25 -14.17 10.62
C VAL A 208 -17.30 -13.39 11.93
N GLY A 209 -17.88 -13.97 12.99
CA GLY A 209 -17.88 -13.39 14.33
C GLY A 209 -16.46 -13.18 14.87
N ALA A 210 -15.61 -14.20 14.80
CA ALA A 210 -14.22 -14.09 15.25
C ALA A 210 -13.41 -13.09 14.43
N ALA A 211 -13.62 -13.06 13.10
CA ALA A 211 -13.02 -12.06 12.23
C ALA A 211 -13.49 -10.64 12.58
N PHE A 212 -14.75 -10.49 13.00
CA PHE A 212 -15.30 -9.21 13.42
C PHE A 212 -14.59 -8.62 14.64
N LEU A 213 -14.30 -9.47 15.63
CA LEU A 213 -13.67 -9.03 16.88
C LEU A 213 -12.15 -8.88 16.76
N TYR A 214 -11.48 -9.79 16.04
CA TYR A 214 -10.03 -9.91 16.09
C TYR A 214 -9.30 -9.73 14.76
N GLY A 215 -10.04 -9.67 13.63
CA GLY A 215 -9.56 -9.28 12.30
C GLY A 215 -8.32 -10.00 11.78
N GLY A 216 -7.83 -9.63 10.59
CA GLY A 216 -6.44 -9.91 10.20
C GLY A 216 -6.20 -10.32 8.76
N ASN A 217 -6.95 -11.26 8.20
CA ASN A 217 -6.71 -11.80 6.86
C ASN A 217 -8.01 -12.33 6.25
N ILE A 218 -8.21 -12.22 4.94
CA ILE A 218 -9.25 -12.97 4.23
C ILE A 218 -8.54 -14.04 3.40
N ILE A 219 -8.78 -15.31 3.73
CA ILE A 219 -8.04 -16.46 3.18
C ILE A 219 -8.94 -17.38 2.32
N THR A 220 -10.22 -17.10 2.18
CA THR A 220 -11.16 -17.91 1.38
C THR A 220 -11.57 -17.20 0.08
N ASN A 221 -11.91 -17.98 -0.96
CA ASN A 221 -12.56 -17.49 -2.19
C ASN A 221 -14.06 -17.20 -1.94
N LYS A 222 -14.39 -16.54 -0.83
CA LYS A 222 -15.78 -16.26 -0.41
C LYS A 222 -16.02 -14.75 -0.36
N GLU A 223 -17.29 -14.36 -0.47
CA GLU A 223 -17.71 -12.96 -0.36
C GLU A 223 -17.45 -12.42 1.05
N LEU A 224 -17.18 -11.11 1.15
CA LEU A 224 -17.17 -10.42 2.44
C LEU A 224 -18.61 -10.36 2.99
N LEU A 225 -18.98 -11.33 3.81
CA LEU A 225 -20.29 -11.38 4.47
C LEU A 225 -20.11 -10.91 5.91
N LEU A 226 -20.34 -9.63 6.15
CA LEU A 226 -20.34 -9.06 7.50
C LEU A 226 -21.76 -8.69 7.92
N PRO A 227 -22.12 -8.87 9.19
CA PRO A 227 -23.32 -8.26 9.76
C PRO A 227 -23.30 -6.75 9.49
N GLN A 228 -24.36 -6.24 8.85
CA GLN A 228 -24.51 -4.84 8.42
C GLN A 228 -23.54 -4.31 7.34
N ASN A 229 -22.72 -5.17 6.73
CA ASN A 229 -21.67 -4.79 5.76
C ASN A 229 -20.67 -3.72 6.30
N HIS A 230 -20.46 -3.67 7.61
CA HIS A 230 -19.46 -2.79 8.22
C HIS A 230 -18.22 -3.61 8.59
N PHE A 231 -17.02 -3.09 8.33
CA PHE A 231 -15.79 -3.67 8.86
C PHE A 231 -14.99 -2.67 9.67
N TYR A 232 -14.44 -3.17 10.78
CA TYR A 232 -13.82 -2.35 11.83
C TYR A 232 -12.29 -2.50 11.93
N TRP A 233 -11.67 -3.23 10.98
CA TRP A 233 -10.24 -3.53 10.94
C TRP A 233 -9.67 -3.41 9.52
N THR A 234 -8.34 -3.51 9.36
CA THR A 234 -7.73 -3.57 8.03
C THR A 234 -7.88 -4.97 7.43
N VAL A 235 -8.41 -5.04 6.21
CA VAL A 235 -8.61 -6.29 5.47
C VAL A 235 -7.35 -6.62 4.66
N ASN A 236 -6.78 -7.82 4.83
CA ASN A 236 -5.64 -8.28 4.01
C ASN A 236 -6.07 -9.41 3.06
N VAL A 237 -5.98 -9.17 1.76
CA VAL A 237 -6.19 -10.16 0.69
C VAL A 237 -4.82 -10.73 0.32
N ASN A 238 -4.49 -11.90 0.87
CA ASN A 238 -3.16 -12.49 0.73
C ASN A 238 -2.88 -13.03 -0.68
N ALA A 239 -1.61 -13.20 -1.02
CA ALA A 239 -1.19 -13.78 -2.30
C ALA A 239 -1.86 -15.15 -2.54
N GLY A 240 -2.31 -15.37 -3.77
CA GLY A 240 -3.07 -16.59 -4.14
C GLY A 240 -4.53 -16.61 -3.69
N LYS A 241 -5.03 -15.56 -3.03
CA LYS A 241 -6.42 -15.43 -2.59
C LYS A 241 -7.19 -14.42 -3.43
N THR A 242 -8.51 -14.58 -3.50
CA THR A 242 -9.41 -13.67 -4.20
C THR A 242 -10.47 -13.13 -3.25
N LEU A 243 -10.56 -11.81 -3.14
CA LEU A 243 -11.68 -11.12 -2.48
C LEU A 243 -12.65 -10.61 -3.54
N THR A 244 -13.95 -10.90 -3.35
CA THR A 244 -15.03 -10.31 -4.16
C THR A 244 -15.89 -9.41 -3.28
N ILE A 245 -16.05 -8.14 -3.67
CA ILE A 245 -16.96 -7.18 -3.01
C ILE A 245 -18.30 -7.21 -3.76
N SER A 246 -19.24 -7.97 -3.22
CA SER A 246 -20.59 -8.17 -3.75
C SER A 246 -21.66 -7.30 -3.06
N LYS A 247 -21.31 -6.59 -1.98
CA LYS A 247 -22.22 -5.74 -1.20
C LYS A 247 -21.62 -4.36 -0.97
N ASN A 248 -22.47 -3.39 -0.62
CA ASN A 248 -22.01 -2.07 -0.19
C ASN A 248 -21.26 -2.22 1.13
N LEU A 249 -20.09 -1.62 1.27
CA LEU A 249 -19.24 -1.73 2.45
C LEU A 249 -19.13 -0.39 3.17
N LYS A 250 -19.14 -0.44 4.51
CA LYS A 250 -18.68 0.67 5.35
C LYS A 250 -17.41 0.32 6.10
N VAL A 251 -16.48 1.26 6.14
CA VAL A 251 -15.12 1.07 6.63
C VAL A 251 -14.84 1.96 7.84
N GLN A 252 -14.33 1.38 8.93
CA GLN A 252 -13.93 2.17 10.08
C GLN A 252 -12.79 3.15 9.77
N ASN A 253 -12.78 4.28 10.48
CA ASN A 253 -11.73 5.28 10.38
C ASN A 253 -10.32 4.65 10.48
N ASN A 254 -9.38 5.11 9.65
CA ASN A 254 -8.01 4.61 9.54
C ASN A 254 -7.82 3.13 9.13
N CYS A 255 -8.89 2.41 8.76
CA CYS A 255 -8.81 1.05 8.20
C CYS A 255 -8.66 1.08 6.68
N GLN A 256 -8.18 -0.01 6.09
CA GLN A 256 -7.96 -0.12 4.64
C GLN A 256 -8.17 -1.54 4.11
N ILE A 257 -8.17 -1.70 2.79
CA ILE A 257 -8.16 -3.01 2.10
C ILE A 257 -6.81 -3.19 1.43
N ASN A 258 -5.96 -4.04 2.00
CA ASN A 258 -4.66 -4.43 1.48
C ASN A 258 -4.80 -5.59 0.49
N VAL A 259 -4.32 -5.42 -0.74
CA VAL A 259 -4.44 -6.43 -1.79
C VAL A 259 -3.06 -6.92 -2.23
N ASN A 260 -2.70 -8.11 -1.79
CA ASN A 260 -1.54 -8.90 -2.25
C ASN A 260 -1.95 -10.06 -3.19
N GLY A 261 -3.25 -10.42 -3.21
CA GLY A 261 -3.86 -11.41 -4.10
C GLY A 261 -4.66 -10.79 -5.24
N VAL A 262 -5.93 -11.15 -5.35
CA VAL A 262 -6.87 -10.67 -6.37
C VAL A 262 -8.04 -9.96 -5.70
N LEU A 263 -8.37 -8.74 -6.12
CA LEU A 263 -9.60 -8.05 -5.70
C LEU A 263 -10.54 -7.84 -6.89
N ASN A 264 -11.78 -8.28 -6.77
CA ASN A 264 -12.85 -7.97 -7.72
C ASN A 264 -13.94 -7.18 -7.00
N ALA A 265 -14.03 -5.88 -7.30
CA ALA A 265 -15.03 -5.00 -6.71
C ALA A 265 -16.03 -4.53 -7.78
N GLY A 266 -17.31 -4.75 -7.50
CA GLY A 266 -18.45 -4.42 -8.37
C GLY A 266 -18.53 -5.26 -9.65
N VAL A 267 -19.75 -5.32 -10.22
CA VAL A 267 -20.08 -6.29 -11.28
C VAL A 267 -20.65 -5.59 -12.52
N SER A 268 -21.58 -4.66 -12.36
CA SER A 268 -22.27 -4.00 -13.47
C SER A 268 -22.82 -2.62 -13.10
N ALA A 269 -23.22 -1.82 -14.10
CA ALA A 269 -23.83 -0.51 -13.89
C ALA A 269 -25.11 -0.55 -13.04
N ASN A 270 -25.89 -1.63 -13.14
CA ASN A 270 -27.13 -1.82 -12.37
C ASN A 270 -26.88 -2.36 -10.96
N ASP A 271 -25.64 -2.74 -10.65
CA ASP A 271 -25.26 -3.33 -9.38
C ASP A 271 -23.99 -2.66 -8.84
N ARG A 272 -24.03 -1.32 -8.78
CA ARG A 272 -22.94 -0.52 -8.24
C ARG A 272 -22.72 -0.80 -6.76
N LYS A 273 -21.45 -0.87 -6.35
CA LYS A 273 -21.09 -1.09 -4.94
C LYS A 273 -20.53 0.16 -4.31
N THR A 274 -21.16 0.62 -3.23
CA THR A 274 -20.64 1.73 -2.43
C THR A 274 -19.60 1.23 -1.43
N ILE A 275 -18.44 1.87 -1.38
CA ILE A 275 -17.41 1.65 -0.35
C ILE A 275 -17.11 3.00 0.28
N GLU A 276 -17.49 3.17 1.55
CA GLU A 276 -17.39 4.44 2.24
C GLU A 276 -17.00 4.26 3.70
N ARG A 277 -16.62 5.34 4.40
CA ARG A 277 -16.34 5.24 5.83
C ARG A 277 -17.59 5.10 6.70
N ILE A 278 -17.42 4.60 7.91
CA ILE A 278 -18.42 4.63 8.99
C ILE A 278 -18.47 6.06 9.59
N GLY A 279 -19.67 6.53 9.91
CA GLY A 279 -19.91 7.79 10.64
C GLY A 279 -19.86 9.07 9.80
N ALA A 280 -19.83 10.24 10.45
CA ALA A 280 -19.89 11.56 9.80
C ALA A 280 -18.56 12.34 9.74
N SER A 281 -17.51 11.93 10.47
CA SER A 281 -16.16 12.51 10.39
C SER A 281 -15.06 11.44 10.25
N GLY A 282 -13.86 11.86 9.82
CA GLY A 282 -12.70 10.98 9.60
C GLY A 282 -12.52 10.51 8.14
N THR A 283 -11.58 9.60 7.92
CA THR A 283 -11.29 8.95 6.64
C THR A 283 -10.84 7.52 6.84
N TRP A 284 -11.19 6.62 5.93
CA TRP A 284 -10.53 5.32 5.79
C TRP A 284 -9.35 5.45 4.80
N ASN A 285 -8.38 4.53 4.76
CA ASN A 285 -7.18 4.73 3.93
C ASN A 285 -7.31 4.18 2.50
N GLY A 286 -8.49 3.67 2.12
CA GLY A 286 -8.77 3.21 0.76
C GLY A 286 -8.42 1.76 0.46
N ILE A 287 -8.35 1.47 -0.84
CA ILE A 287 -7.96 0.18 -1.40
C ILE A 287 -6.51 0.28 -1.88
N VAL A 288 -5.64 -0.59 -1.38
CA VAL A 288 -4.21 -0.57 -1.67
C VAL A 288 -3.80 -1.86 -2.38
N PHE A 289 -3.46 -1.77 -3.66
CA PHE A 289 -2.89 -2.86 -4.45
C PHE A 289 -1.37 -2.87 -4.34
N TYR A 290 -0.81 -3.98 -3.86
CA TYR A 290 0.63 -4.18 -3.74
C TYR A 290 1.21 -4.95 -4.94
N SER A 291 2.54 -4.98 -5.04
CA SER A 291 3.25 -5.69 -6.10
C SER A 291 2.82 -7.15 -6.20
N GLY A 292 2.57 -7.64 -7.42
CA GLY A 292 2.10 -9.00 -7.69
C GLY A 292 0.58 -9.21 -7.53
N SER A 293 -0.15 -8.22 -7.01
CA SER A 293 -1.61 -8.29 -6.95
C SER A 293 -2.27 -7.98 -8.29
N SER A 294 -3.54 -8.39 -8.43
CA SER A 294 -4.33 -8.19 -9.65
C SER A 294 -5.82 -8.03 -9.36
N GLY A 295 -6.64 -7.95 -10.41
CA GLY A 295 -8.10 -7.88 -10.31
C GLY A 295 -8.66 -6.61 -10.94
N SER A 296 -9.83 -6.19 -10.46
CA SER A 296 -10.55 -5.05 -11.01
C SER A 296 -11.42 -4.33 -9.97
N VAL A 297 -11.51 -3.01 -10.14
CA VAL A 297 -12.43 -2.14 -9.42
C VAL A 297 -13.33 -1.49 -10.45
N GLN A 298 -14.57 -1.94 -10.51
CA GLN A 298 -15.51 -1.56 -11.56
C GLN A 298 -16.89 -1.28 -11.01
N TYR A 299 -17.55 -0.23 -11.53
CA TYR A 299 -18.89 0.13 -11.08
C TYR A 299 -18.98 0.31 -9.55
N CYS A 300 -17.96 0.91 -8.94
CA CYS A 300 -17.98 1.25 -7.51
C CYS A 300 -18.22 2.73 -7.28
N ASP A 301 -18.86 3.06 -6.16
CA ASP A 301 -18.93 4.41 -5.61
C ASP A 301 -18.01 4.46 -4.38
N ILE A 302 -16.84 5.09 -4.52
CA ILE A 302 -15.77 5.11 -3.50
C ILE A 302 -15.63 6.52 -2.95
N LYS A 303 -15.86 6.67 -1.64
CA LYS A 303 -15.91 7.99 -1.00
C LYS A 303 -15.31 8.03 0.38
N ASN A 304 -14.92 9.24 0.79
CA ASN A 304 -14.40 9.59 2.11
C ASN A 304 -13.15 8.80 2.53
N ALA A 305 -12.32 8.41 1.56
CA ALA A 305 -11.01 7.83 1.80
C ALA A 305 -9.90 8.90 1.83
N THR A 306 -8.78 8.63 2.50
CA THR A 306 -7.55 9.43 2.36
C THR A 306 -7.03 9.35 0.93
N THR A 307 -7.00 8.14 0.36
CA THR A 307 -6.86 7.91 -1.08
C THR A 307 -7.83 6.82 -1.46
N ALA A 308 -8.64 6.98 -2.50
CA ALA A 308 -9.65 5.97 -2.82
C ALA A 308 -9.02 4.66 -3.34
N ILE A 309 -8.07 4.76 -4.28
CA ILE A 309 -7.35 3.60 -4.83
C ILE A 309 -5.86 3.91 -4.95
N THR A 310 -5.02 3.09 -4.32
CA THR A 310 -3.56 3.14 -4.40
C THR A 310 -3.05 1.91 -5.14
N CYS A 311 -2.15 2.10 -6.10
CA CYS A 311 -1.60 1.06 -6.97
C CYS A 311 -0.07 1.07 -6.92
N ASN A 312 0.54 0.08 -6.27
CA ASN A 312 1.99 0.00 -6.07
C ASN A 312 2.61 -1.11 -6.93
N SER A 313 3.35 -0.73 -7.97
CA SER A 313 4.02 -1.64 -8.92
C SER A 313 3.08 -2.61 -9.64
N THR A 314 1.78 -2.33 -9.62
CA THR A 314 0.72 -3.06 -10.32
C THR A 314 -0.38 -2.07 -10.68
N LEU A 315 -1.22 -2.40 -11.66
CA LEU A 315 -2.40 -1.62 -11.99
C LEU A 315 -3.56 -2.56 -12.30
N PRO A 316 -4.55 -2.71 -11.40
CA PRO A 316 -5.78 -3.42 -11.72
C PRO A 316 -6.60 -2.65 -12.76
N MET A 317 -7.61 -3.28 -13.33
CA MET A 317 -8.57 -2.56 -14.18
C MET A 317 -9.42 -1.62 -13.33
N ILE A 318 -9.34 -0.31 -13.55
CA ILE A 318 -10.11 0.70 -12.82
C ILE A 318 -11.02 1.42 -13.80
N ARG A 319 -12.31 1.02 -13.85
CA ARG A 319 -13.25 1.63 -14.79
C ARG A 319 -14.68 1.75 -14.33
N TYR A 320 -15.40 2.72 -14.88
CA TYR A 320 -16.81 2.96 -14.57
C TYR A 320 -17.08 3.27 -13.08
N ASN A 321 -16.11 3.77 -12.33
CA ASN A 321 -16.30 4.11 -10.90
C ASN A 321 -16.72 5.58 -10.71
N ASN A 322 -17.42 5.86 -9.62
CA ASN A 322 -17.58 7.20 -9.08
C ASN A 322 -16.65 7.33 -7.87
N ILE A 323 -15.64 8.17 -7.95
CA ILE A 323 -14.63 8.38 -6.91
C ILE A 323 -14.77 9.81 -6.41
N THR A 324 -15.43 10.00 -5.27
CA THR A 324 -15.82 11.33 -4.80
C THR A 324 -15.44 11.61 -3.35
N ASP A 325 -15.15 12.87 -3.04
CA ASP A 325 -14.98 13.34 -1.66
C ASP A 325 -13.88 12.59 -0.88
N ASN A 326 -12.78 12.25 -1.57
CA ASN A 326 -11.59 11.63 -0.99
C ASN A 326 -10.45 12.67 -0.85
N GLY A 327 -9.34 12.31 -0.21
CA GLY A 327 -8.11 13.10 -0.30
C GLY A 327 -7.55 13.11 -1.71
N THR A 328 -7.14 11.94 -2.18
CA THR A 328 -6.76 11.68 -3.58
C THR A 328 -7.68 10.63 -4.21
N GLY A 329 -8.07 10.80 -5.47
CA GLY A 329 -8.89 9.81 -6.16
C GLY A 329 -8.13 8.51 -6.43
N ILE A 330 -7.17 8.54 -7.37
CA ILE A 330 -6.35 7.38 -7.73
C ILE A 330 -4.88 7.77 -7.62
N TYR A 331 -4.08 6.93 -6.96
CA TYR A 331 -2.64 7.10 -6.83
C TYR A 331 -1.91 5.88 -7.41
N VAL A 332 -0.98 6.10 -8.36
CA VAL A 332 -0.27 5.02 -9.06
C VAL A 332 1.23 5.22 -8.96
N LEU A 333 1.93 4.17 -8.51
CA LEU A 333 3.35 4.17 -8.20
C LEU A 333 4.08 3.06 -8.97
N ASN A 334 5.18 3.38 -9.64
CA ASN A 334 6.09 2.40 -10.28
C ASN A 334 5.41 1.44 -11.26
N VAL A 335 4.42 1.94 -11.99
CA VAL A 335 3.71 1.17 -13.02
C VAL A 335 4.30 1.51 -14.38
N GLY A 336 4.99 0.56 -15.01
CA GLY A 336 5.48 0.73 -16.37
C GLY A 336 4.35 0.97 -17.39
N THR A 337 4.69 0.97 -18.69
CA THR A 337 3.69 0.91 -19.76
C THR A 337 2.99 -0.45 -19.73
N VAL A 338 2.00 -0.59 -18.87
CA VAL A 338 1.21 -1.82 -18.66
C VAL A 338 -0.01 -1.87 -19.58
N SER A 339 -0.56 -3.06 -19.76
CA SER A 339 -1.79 -3.31 -20.55
C SER A 339 -3.06 -2.71 -19.93
N ASN A 340 -3.05 -2.45 -18.62
CA ASN A 340 -4.24 -2.09 -17.86
C ASN A 340 -4.45 -0.57 -17.81
N GLU A 341 -5.72 -0.18 -17.69
CA GLU A 341 -6.18 1.15 -18.09
C GLU A 341 -7.06 1.77 -16.99
N ILE A 342 -6.96 3.10 -16.82
CA ILE A 342 -7.88 3.89 -15.98
C ILE A 342 -8.88 4.56 -16.92
N SER A 343 -10.12 4.09 -16.94
CA SER A 343 -11.07 4.55 -17.96
C SER A 343 -12.51 4.70 -17.50
N TYR A 344 -13.26 5.62 -18.10
CA TYR A 344 -14.70 5.78 -17.83
C TYR A 344 -15.06 6.06 -16.37
N ASN A 345 -14.14 6.60 -15.56
CA ASN A 345 -14.42 6.97 -14.17
C ASN A 345 -14.89 8.42 -14.07
N THR A 346 -15.74 8.70 -13.08
CA THR A 346 -16.05 10.05 -12.61
C THR A 346 -15.25 10.29 -11.33
N ILE A 347 -14.32 11.23 -11.32
CA ILE A 347 -13.40 11.50 -10.20
C ILE A 347 -13.53 12.97 -9.79
N GLN A 348 -14.17 13.24 -8.66
CA GLN A 348 -14.52 14.62 -8.32
C GLN A 348 -14.48 14.97 -6.84
N ASN A 349 -14.41 16.28 -6.55
CA ASN A 349 -14.47 16.85 -5.20
C ASN A 349 -13.41 16.29 -4.24
N ASN A 350 -12.26 15.83 -4.76
CA ASN A 350 -11.19 15.35 -3.91
C ASN A 350 -10.38 16.53 -3.34
N THR A 351 -10.00 16.45 -2.07
CA THR A 351 -9.37 17.58 -1.36
C THR A 351 -7.93 17.84 -1.78
N SER A 352 -7.32 16.92 -2.53
CA SER A 352 -6.00 17.05 -3.16
C SER A 352 -6.11 16.94 -4.68
N ARG A 353 -6.10 15.73 -5.23
CA ARG A 353 -5.92 15.45 -6.66
C ARG A 353 -6.90 14.40 -7.16
N GLY A 354 -7.23 14.46 -8.46
CA GLY A 354 -8.02 13.41 -9.11
C GLY A 354 -7.20 12.13 -9.31
N ILE A 355 -6.15 12.21 -10.14
CA ILE A 355 -5.21 11.11 -10.39
C ILE A 355 -3.78 11.61 -10.15
N SER A 356 -2.99 10.87 -9.37
CA SER A 356 -1.56 11.13 -9.20
C SER A 356 -0.74 9.95 -9.72
N LEU A 357 0.29 10.25 -10.51
CA LEU A 357 1.19 9.28 -11.11
C LEU A 357 2.63 9.55 -10.70
N TYR A 358 3.28 8.55 -10.11
CA TYR A 358 4.68 8.63 -9.73
C TYR A 358 5.46 7.47 -10.34
N SER A 359 6.42 7.77 -11.22
CA SER A 359 7.10 6.77 -12.04
C SER A 359 6.13 5.78 -12.71
N ALA A 360 4.98 6.29 -13.15
CA ALA A 360 3.86 5.52 -13.64
C ALA A 360 3.38 6.02 -15.02
N SER A 361 3.29 5.12 -16.00
CA SER A 361 2.93 5.49 -17.39
C SER A 361 1.72 4.73 -17.96
N PRO A 362 0.55 4.75 -17.28
CA PRO A 362 -0.66 4.06 -17.73
C PRO A 362 -1.35 4.77 -18.90
N LYS A 363 -2.33 4.08 -19.50
CA LYS A 363 -3.34 4.72 -20.34
C LYS A 363 -4.50 5.23 -19.48
N ILE A 364 -4.86 6.49 -19.66
CA ILE A 364 -5.97 7.15 -18.95
C ILE A 364 -6.89 7.77 -19.99
N TYR A 365 -8.12 7.27 -20.09
CA TYR A 365 -9.03 7.74 -21.14
C TYR A 365 -10.50 7.73 -20.78
N SER A 366 -11.25 8.62 -21.42
CA SER A 366 -12.70 8.72 -21.22
C SER A 366 -13.12 8.92 -19.76
N ASN A 367 -12.27 9.50 -18.91
CA ASN A 367 -12.64 9.85 -17.55
C ASN A 367 -13.19 11.28 -17.47
N THR A 368 -14.08 11.53 -16.53
CA THR A 368 -14.51 12.87 -16.11
C THR A 368 -13.85 13.18 -14.77
N ILE A 369 -12.97 14.16 -14.74
CA ILE A 369 -12.21 14.57 -13.57
C ILE A 369 -12.55 16.03 -13.28
N SER A 370 -13.14 16.32 -12.12
CA SER A 370 -13.64 17.67 -11.86
C SER A 370 -13.59 18.12 -10.41
N ASN A 371 -13.48 19.44 -10.19
CA ASN A 371 -13.66 20.06 -8.87
C ASN A 371 -12.73 19.53 -7.75
N ASN A 372 -11.57 18.96 -8.11
CA ASN A 372 -10.53 18.66 -7.12
C ASN A 372 -9.80 19.94 -6.69
N THR A 373 -9.42 20.05 -5.42
CA THR A 373 -8.84 21.28 -4.86
C THR A 373 -7.55 21.70 -5.55
N TYR A 374 -6.64 20.78 -5.89
CA TYR A 374 -5.39 21.12 -6.57
C TYR A 374 -5.45 20.72 -8.03
N TYR A 375 -5.17 19.45 -8.35
CA TYR A 375 -4.96 19.01 -9.72
C TYR A 375 -6.03 18.02 -10.20
N GLY A 376 -6.32 18.07 -11.50
CA GLY A 376 -7.04 17.00 -12.18
C GLY A 376 -6.18 15.74 -12.26
N ILE A 377 -5.09 15.83 -13.02
CA ILE A 377 -4.06 14.78 -13.09
C ILE A 377 -2.70 15.40 -12.81
N SER A 378 -1.94 14.83 -11.87
CA SER A 378 -0.53 15.18 -11.63
C SER A 378 0.41 14.03 -11.94
N THR A 379 1.60 14.37 -12.44
CA THR A 379 2.60 13.38 -12.79
C THR A 379 3.99 13.78 -12.33
N TYR A 380 4.76 12.78 -11.90
CA TYR A 380 6.18 12.89 -11.57
C TYR A 380 6.93 11.73 -12.21
N GLN A 381 7.96 12.00 -13.01
CA GLN A 381 8.74 10.99 -13.74
C GLN A 381 7.85 10.00 -14.54
N SER A 382 6.79 10.51 -15.15
CA SER A 382 5.68 9.70 -15.64
C SER A 382 5.29 10.10 -17.05
N SER A 383 4.98 9.14 -17.91
CA SER A 383 4.71 9.37 -19.34
C SER A 383 3.39 8.72 -19.79
N PRO A 384 2.24 9.09 -19.17
CA PRO A 384 0.95 8.50 -19.49
C PRO A 384 0.44 8.87 -20.89
N TYR A 385 -0.49 8.07 -21.39
CA TYR A 385 -1.31 8.38 -22.56
C TYR A 385 -2.67 8.89 -22.10
N LEU A 386 -3.04 10.10 -22.52
CA LEU A 386 -4.28 10.77 -22.13
C LEU A 386 -5.16 11.03 -23.37
N TYR A 387 -6.37 10.48 -23.42
CA TYR A 387 -7.29 10.76 -24.53
C TYR A 387 -8.77 10.68 -24.11
N GLY A 388 -9.62 11.52 -24.70
CA GLY A 388 -11.05 11.55 -24.43
C GLY A 388 -11.43 11.93 -23.01
N ASN A 389 -10.51 12.46 -22.19
CA ASN A 389 -10.81 12.84 -20.82
C ASN A 389 -11.45 14.23 -20.76
N THR A 390 -12.35 14.45 -19.80
CA THR A 390 -12.85 15.79 -19.43
C THR A 390 -12.23 16.18 -18.10
N ILE A 391 -11.54 17.31 -18.04
CA ILE A 391 -10.75 17.79 -16.89
C ILE A 391 -11.13 19.24 -16.63
N THR A 392 -11.84 19.52 -15.53
CA THR A 392 -12.48 20.82 -15.35
C THR A 392 -12.73 21.25 -13.90
N GLY A 393 -12.68 22.56 -13.63
CA GLY A 393 -13.12 23.11 -12.35
C GLY A 393 -12.14 22.91 -11.20
N HIS A 394 -10.87 22.62 -11.47
CA HIS A 394 -9.85 22.46 -10.43
C HIS A 394 -9.39 23.82 -9.87
N SER A 395 -9.12 23.91 -8.57
CA SER A 395 -8.66 25.19 -7.97
C SER A 395 -7.18 25.50 -8.25
N ALA A 396 -6.40 24.52 -8.74
CA ALA A 396 -5.10 24.75 -9.38
C ALA A 396 -5.11 24.25 -10.83
N ASN A 397 -4.10 23.50 -11.27
CA ASN A 397 -3.94 23.12 -12.68
C ASN A 397 -4.86 21.96 -13.10
N GLY A 398 -5.35 21.96 -14.34
CA GLY A 398 -6.04 20.79 -14.90
C GLY A 398 -5.11 19.59 -15.00
N LEU A 399 -4.01 19.76 -15.72
CA LEU A 399 -2.92 18.80 -15.87
C LEU A 399 -1.60 19.39 -15.34
N ASN A 400 -0.91 18.66 -14.46
CA ASN A 400 0.37 19.06 -13.90
C ASN A 400 1.44 17.99 -14.19
N PHE A 401 2.41 18.30 -15.05
CA PHE A 401 3.49 17.39 -15.43
C PHE A 401 4.83 17.89 -14.90
N SER A 402 5.49 17.10 -14.06
CA SER A 402 6.74 17.49 -13.41
C SER A 402 7.83 16.43 -13.54
N TYR A 403 9.09 16.86 -13.43
CA TYR A 403 10.28 16.02 -13.35
C TYR A 403 10.36 14.94 -14.45
N TYR A 404 10.85 15.31 -15.63
CA TYR A 404 11.01 14.40 -16.79
C TYR A 404 9.72 13.71 -17.24
N SER A 405 8.55 14.28 -16.97
CA SER A 405 7.28 13.69 -17.39
C SER A 405 7.06 13.94 -18.90
N SER A 406 6.83 12.87 -19.67
CA SER A 406 6.71 12.94 -21.13
C SER A 406 5.37 12.43 -21.64
N ALA A 407 4.30 13.04 -21.12
CA ALA A 407 2.93 12.64 -21.40
C ALA A 407 2.49 12.92 -22.83
N LYS A 408 1.57 12.10 -23.32
CA LYS A 408 1.03 12.15 -24.68
C LYS A 408 -0.47 12.31 -24.61
N LEU A 409 -1.01 13.44 -25.08
CA LEU A 409 -2.45 13.72 -25.12
C LEU A 409 -3.10 13.18 -26.40
N VAL A 410 -2.72 11.96 -26.77
CA VAL A 410 -3.18 11.22 -27.95
C VAL A 410 -3.20 9.72 -27.64
N PRO A 411 -4.04 8.92 -28.30
CA PRO A 411 -4.00 7.47 -28.14
C PRO A 411 -2.73 6.86 -28.76
N TRP A 412 -2.22 5.80 -28.13
CA TRP A 412 -1.14 4.98 -28.66
C TRP A 412 -1.68 3.92 -29.63
N ASN A 413 -1.04 3.70 -30.77
CA ASN A 413 -1.34 2.56 -31.64
C ASN A 413 -0.20 1.53 -31.63
N ALA A 414 -0.53 0.27 -31.92
CA ALA A 414 0.40 -0.87 -31.88
C ALA A 414 1.52 -0.84 -32.94
N TYR A 415 1.49 0.12 -33.86
CA TYR A 415 2.46 0.26 -34.95
C TYR A 415 3.48 1.39 -34.70
N GLY A 416 3.47 2.00 -33.51
CA GLY A 416 4.42 3.05 -33.13
C GLY A 416 4.12 4.41 -33.73
N TYR A 417 2.89 4.67 -34.16
CA TYR A 417 2.49 5.93 -34.78
C TYR A 417 1.29 6.59 -34.07
N TYR A 418 1.25 7.92 -34.03
CA TYR A 418 0.19 8.71 -33.37
C TYR A 418 -1.08 8.90 -34.24
N TRP A 419 -1.80 7.82 -34.58
CA TRP A 419 -2.92 7.87 -35.56
C TRP A 419 -4.30 8.26 -35.02
N GLY A 420 -4.45 8.62 -33.74
CA GLY A 420 -5.75 8.99 -33.18
C GLY A 420 -5.82 10.41 -32.65
N ARG A 421 -7.04 10.93 -32.56
CA ARG A 421 -7.34 12.23 -31.96
C ARG A 421 -7.26 12.14 -30.44
N GLY A 422 -6.69 13.17 -29.81
CA GLY A 422 -6.62 13.30 -28.36
C GLY A 422 -8.00 13.44 -27.73
N ASN A 423 -8.86 14.31 -28.28
CA ASN A 423 -10.23 14.53 -27.81
C ASN A 423 -10.34 14.86 -26.31
N ASN A 424 -9.29 15.34 -25.66
CA ASN A 424 -9.36 15.78 -24.27
C ASN A 424 -10.02 17.16 -24.18
N LYS A 425 -10.84 17.38 -23.16
CA LYS A 425 -11.45 18.67 -22.80
C LYS A 425 -10.83 19.17 -21.50
N ILE A 426 -10.04 20.24 -21.54
CA ILE A 426 -9.31 20.79 -20.39
C ILE A 426 -9.72 22.24 -20.21
N LYS A 427 -10.63 22.51 -19.26
CA LYS A 427 -11.29 23.82 -19.19
C LYS A 427 -11.65 24.27 -17.80
N ASN A 428 -11.89 25.57 -17.64
CA ASN A 428 -12.46 26.16 -16.41
C ASN A 428 -11.66 25.84 -15.13
N ASN A 429 -10.33 25.69 -15.23
CA ASN A 429 -9.47 25.52 -14.06
C ASN A 429 -8.99 26.89 -13.59
N THR A 430 -8.84 27.07 -12.28
CA THR A 430 -8.37 28.34 -11.70
C THR A 430 -6.88 28.56 -11.95
N GLY A 431 -6.09 27.48 -11.97
CA GLY A 431 -4.69 27.51 -12.41
C GLY A 431 -4.55 27.42 -13.93
N SER A 432 -3.46 26.79 -14.38
CA SER A 432 -3.28 26.51 -15.80
C SER A 432 -4.14 25.34 -16.28
N GLY A 433 -4.56 25.35 -17.54
CA GLY A 433 -5.12 24.15 -18.17
C GLY A 433 -4.10 23.01 -18.15
N ILE A 434 -2.89 23.31 -18.63
CA ILE A 434 -1.75 22.40 -18.63
C ILE A 434 -0.51 23.12 -18.08
N SER A 435 0.22 22.47 -17.18
CA SER A 435 1.50 22.95 -16.65
C SER A 435 2.58 21.88 -16.82
N ALA A 436 3.72 22.25 -17.39
CA ALA A 436 4.91 21.40 -17.54
C ALA A 436 6.09 22.00 -16.77
N SER A 437 6.81 21.21 -15.99
CA SER A 437 8.00 21.67 -15.26
C SER A 437 9.15 20.66 -15.28
N TYR A 438 10.36 21.17 -15.10
CA TYR A 438 11.59 20.40 -14.90
C TYR A 438 11.83 19.37 -16.02
N MET A 439 12.17 19.86 -17.21
CA MET A 439 12.53 19.04 -18.38
C MET A 439 11.46 18.05 -18.84
N SER A 440 10.20 18.34 -18.53
CA SER A 440 9.05 17.59 -19.01
C SER A 440 8.80 17.88 -20.49
N ASN A 441 8.46 16.82 -21.24
CA ASN A 441 8.37 16.86 -22.70
C ASN A 441 6.99 16.39 -23.17
N LEU A 442 6.10 17.34 -23.42
CA LEU A 442 4.71 17.00 -23.70
C LEU A 442 4.45 16.94 -25.21
N TYR A 443 3.67 15.93 -25.61
CA TYR A 443 3.15 15.81 -26.97
C TYR A 443 1.62 15.92 -26.94
N LEU A 444 1.10 17.07 -27.34
CA LEU A 444 -0.34 17.32 -27.45
C LEU A 444 -0.82 17.15 -28.91
N GLY A 445 0.06 17.32 -29.91
CA GLY A 445 -0.25 17.07 -31.34
C GLY A 445 0.74 17.73 -32.32
N SER A 446 0.89 17.18 -33.53
CA SER A 446 1.79 17.70 -34.58
C SER A 446 1.34 17.31 -35.99
N SER A 447 1.21 18.23 -36.95
CA SER A 447 0.77 17.87 -38.31
C SER A 447 1.64 16.77 -38.96
N PRO A 448 1.06 15.72 -39.59
CA PRO A 448 -0.37 15.45 -39.80
C PRO A 448 -1.05 14.59 -38.71
N TYR A 449 -0.37 14.29 -37.60
CA TYR A 449 -0.76 13.27 -36.60
C TYR A 449 -1.06 13.86 -35.20
N GLY A 450 -1.97 13.26 -34.44
CA GLY A 450 -2.30 13.74 -33.08
C GLY A 450 -3.08 15.08 -33.03
N GLY A 451 -3.18 15.68 -31.83
CA GLY A 451 -3.94 16.91 -31.61
C GLY A 451 -5.41 16.69 -31.26
N TYR A 452 -6.25 17.63 -31.66
CA TYR A 452 -7.71 17.65 -31.48
C TYR A 452 -8.14 17.65 -30.02
N ASN A 453 -7.38 18.30 -29.15
CA ASN A 453 -7.79 18.61 -27.79
C ASN A 453 -8.43 20.00 -27.73
N SER A 454 -9.33 20.19 -26.76
CA SER A 454 -10.04 21.44 -26.48
C SER A 454 -9.51 21.98 -25.15
N ILE A 455 -8.67 23.01 -25.20
CA ILE A 455 -8.06 23.64 -24.01
C ILE A 455 -8.52 25.10 -23.98
N CYS A 456 -9.34 25.49 -23.00
CA CYS A 456 -9.92 26.83 -23.00
C CYS A 456 -10.47 27.24 -21.63
N ASN A 457 -10.65 28.55 -21.44
CA ASN A 457 -11.29 29.16 -20.27
C ASN A 457 -10.59 28.81 -18.95
N ASN A 458 -9.28 28.62 -18.96
CA ASN A 458 -8.50 28.45 -17.74
C ASN A 458 -8.06 29.83 -17.22
N THR A 459 -8.32 30.12 -15.95
CA THR A 459 -8.10 31.46 -15.36
C THR A 459 -6.62 31.84 -15.33
N GLY A 460 -5.72 30.86 -15.11
CA GLY A 460 -4.27 31.07 -15.16
C GLY A 460 -3.78 31.22 -16.60
N THR A 461 -3.29 30.12 -17.17
CA THR A 461 -2.86 30.05 -18.58
C THR A 461 -3.46 28.81 -19.23
N GLU A 462 -3.60 28.77 -20.54
CA GLU A 462 -4.02 27.53 -21.20
C GLU A 462 -2.88 26.51 -21.18
N LEU A 463 -1.64 26.99 -21.33
CA LEU A 463 -0.43 26.15 -21.23
C LEU A 463 0.77 26.93 -20.67
N SER A 464 1.33 26.42 -19.58
CA SER A 464 2.58 26.91 -18.99
C SER A 464 3.69 25.84 -19.03
N ALA A 465 4.92 26.28 -19.25
CA ALA A 465 6.11 25.43 -19.32
C ALA A 465 7.30 26.13 -18.64
N TYR A 466 7.94 25.42 -17.71
CA TYR A 466 9.02 25.96 -16.87
C TYR A 466 10.25 25.06 -16.91
N TYR A 467 11.44 25.67 -16.93
CA TYR A 467 12.71 24.98 -16.71
C TYR A 467 13.01 23.92 -17.79
N ASN A 468 13.34 24.39 -18.99
CA ASN A 468 13.77 23.58 -20.14
C ASN A 468 12.77 22.51 -20.57
N CYS A 469 11.47 22.78 -20.42
CA CYS A 469 10.42 21.96 -20.98
C CYS A 469 10.28 22.20 -22.49
N THR A 470 9.77 21.20 -23.20
CA THR A 470 9.37 21.34 -24.60
C THR A 470 7.99 20.76 -24.79
N VAL A 471 7.08 21.55 -25.35
CA VAL A 471 5.69 21.16 -25.55
C VAL A 471 5.31 21.31 -27.01
N THR A 472 4.97 20.19 -27.64
CA THR A 472 4.51 20.13 -29.04
C THR A 472 3.00 20.08 -29.06
N ALA A 473 2.37 21.18 -29.45
CA ALA A 473 0.97 21.48 -29.18
C ALA A 473 0.17 21.94 -30.41
N GLN A 474 0.64 21.59 -31.61
CA GLN A 474 -0.07 21.88 -32.85
C GLN A 474 -1.40 21.12 -32.92
N LEU A 475 -2.28 21.56 -33.81
CA LEU A 475 -3.58 20.92 -34.06
C LEU A 475 -4.47 20.83 -32.82
N ASN A 476 -4.35 21.73 -31.85
CA ASN A 476 -5.26 21.85 -30.70
C ASN A 476 -6.08 23.14 -30.80
N TRP A 477 -7.25 23.16 -30.17
CA TRP A 477 -8.07 24.36 -30.05
C TRP A 477 -7.85 25.01 -28.69
N TRP A 478 -7.67 26.34 -28.71
CA TRP A 478 -7.24 27.15 -27.57
C TRP A 478 -8.31 28.18 -27.14
N GLY A 479 -9.58 27.92 -27.42
CA GLY A 479 -10.68 28.85 -27.13
C GLY A 479 -10.86 30.02 -28.12
N ALA A 480 -9.80 30.45 -28.82
CA ALA A 480 -9.83 31.56 -29.78
C ALA A 480 -9.10 31.25 -31.11
N ASP A 481 -9.41 32.00 -32.18
CA ASP A 481 -8.79 31.90 -33.51
C ASP A 481 -8.39 33.30 -34.03
N PRO A 482 -7.08 33.66 -34.04
CA PRO A 482 -5.95 32.87 -33.55
C PRO A 482 -5.94 32.78 -32.01
N PRO A 483 -5.18 31.83 -31.42
CA PRO A 483 -4.99 31.75 -29.98
C PRO A 483 -4.44 33.05 -29.38
N ASN A 484 -4.88 33.37 -28.17
CA ASN A 484 -4.36 34.52 -27.43
C ASN A 484 -2.97 34.20 -26.88
N VAL A 485 -1.95 34.93 -27.34
CA VAL A 485 -0.55 34.66 -26.97
C VAL A 485 -0.25 34.77 -25.47
N ASN A 486 -1.06 35.54 -24.73
CA ASN A 486 -0.88 35.71 -23.28
C ASN A 486 -1.33 34.49 -22.46
N GLU A 487 -2.06 33.56 -23.09
CA GLU A 487 -2.48 32.30 -22.49
C GLU A 487 -1.39 31.21 -22.52
N PHE A 488 -0.20 31.54 -23.05
CA PHE A 488 0.96 30.65 -23.11
C PHE A 488 2.13 31.23 -22.31
N TYR A 489 2.72 30.43 -21.43
CA TYR A 489 3.83 30.87 -20.57
C TYR A 489 5.08 29.95 -20.69
N PRO A 490 5.97 30.17 -21.67
CA PRO A 490 7.19 29.38 -21.88
C PRO A 490 8.42 29.97 -21.17
N TYR A 491 8.53 29.80 -19.84
CA TYR A 491 9.70 30.27 -19.09
C TYR A 491 10.89 29.32 -19.27
N GLN A 492 11.95 29.81 -19.95
CA GLN A 492 13.13 29.02 -20.32
C GLN A 492 12.75 27.68 -20.96
N SER A 493 11.67 27.67 -21.71
CA SER A 493 11.04 26.49 -22.28
C SER A 493 10.55 26.81 -23.69
N THR A 494 10.04 25.80 -24.39
CA THR A 494 9.47 25.95 -25.73
C THR A 494 8.06 25.39 -25.78
N ILE A 495 7.16 26.14 -26.41
CA ILE A 495 5.79 25.71 -26.71
C ILE A 495 5.55 25.99 -28.19
N ASP A 496 5.23 24.94 -28.94
CA ASP A 496 4.82 25.02 -30.34
C ASP A 496 3.32 24.78 -30.47
N TYR A 497 2.53 25.85 -30.50
CA TYR A 497 1.10 25.82 -30.75
C TYR A 497 0.74 26.24 -32.19
N THR A 498 1.70 26.21 -33.12
CA THR A 498 1.44 26.55 -34.53
C THR A 498 0.41 25.60 -35.13
N ASN A 499 -0.26 26.00 -36.22
CA ASN A 499 -1.37 25.24 -36.80
C ASN A 499 -2.48 24.91 -35.77
N ALA A 500 -2.79 25.85 -34.88
CA ALA A 500 -3.94 25.74 -33.99
C ALA A 500 -5.24 25.54 -34.77
N LEU A 501 -6.18 24.78 -34.20
CA LEU A 501 -7.48 24.55 -34.81
C LEU A 501 -8.34 25.82 -34.70
N PRO A 502 -9.07 26.21 -35.76
CA PRO A 502 -9.91 27.41 -35.76
C PRO A 502 -11.25 27.21 -35.01
N THR A 503 -11.63 25.96 -34.77
CA THR A 503 -12.91 25.57 -34.14
C THR A 503 -12.68 24.47 -33.12
N ASP A 504 -13.53 24.44 -32.09
CA ASP A 504 -13.53 23.38 -31.10
C ASP A 504 -13.74 22.00 -31.76
N PRO A 505 -12.77 21.07 -31.65
CA PRO A 505 -12.92 19.70 -32.15
C PRO A 505 -13.85 18.84 -31.28
N ASN A 506 -14.11 19.22 -30.03
CA ASN A 506 -14.93 18.47 -29.07
C ASN A 506 -15.95 19.39 -28.36
N PRO A 507 -16.85 20.06 -29.10
CA PRO A 507 -17.83 20.94 -28.47
C PRO A 507 -18.69 20.18 -27.47
N ASP A 508 -19.14 20.86 -26.43
CA ASP A 508 -20.18 20.30 -25.57
C ASP A 508 -21.47 20.14 -26.38
N PRO A 509 -22.26 19.06 -26.16
CA PRO A 509 -23.46 18.78 -26.95
C PRO A 509 -24.44 19.95 -27.03
N GLU A 510 -24.47 20.80 -25.99
CA GLU A 510 -25.37 21.95 -25.89
C GLU A 510 -24.87 23.20 -26.63
N GLN A 511 -23.57 23.31 -26.94
CA GLN A 511 -22.96 24.53 -27.51
C GLN A 511 -22.83 24.51 -29.04
N GLY A 512 -22.90 23.34 -29.70
CA GLY A 512 -22.64 23.22 -31.14
C GLY A 512 -21.19 23.53 -31.52
N MET A 513 -20.84 23.55 -32.82
CA MET A 513 -19.47 23.90 -33.24
C MET A 513 -19.16 25.37 -32.93
N VAL A 514 -18.20 25.60 -32.02
CA VAL A 514 -17.77 26.95 -31.60
C VAL A 514 -16.55 27.38 -32.40
N ARG A 515 -16.63 28.52 -33.09
CA ARG A 515 -15.49 29.20 -33.72
C ARG A 515 -15.03 30.35 -32.82
N GLY A 516 -13.73 30.48 -32.60
CA GLY A 516 -13.16 31.57 -31.80
C GLY A 516 -13.39 32.96 -32.44
N PRO A 517 -13.38 34.05 -31.65
CA PRO A 517 -13.47 35.40 -32.18
C PRO A 517 -12.23 35.74 -33.02
N ASN A 518 -12.43 36.31 -34.23
CA ASN A 518 -11.36 36.62 -35.19
C ASN A 518 -10.38 37.69 -34.61
N GLY A 519 -9.12 37.31 -34.40
CA GLY A 519 -8.00 38.21 -34.06
C GLY A 519 -6.94 38.31 -35.16
N ILE A 520 -6.12 39.35 -35.16
CA ILE A 520 -5.08 39.60 -36.18
C ILE A 520 -3.88 38.67 -35.97
N SER A 521 -3.39 38.09 -37.07
CA SER A 521 -2.25 37.18 -37.16
C SER A 521 -0.91 37.85 -36.83
N ASN A 522 -0.05 37.14 -36.08
CA ASN A 522 1.33 36.87 -36.49
C ASN A 522 1.95 35.78 -35.60
N SER A 523 2.11 34.59 -36.18
CA SER A 523 2.93 33.52 -35.66
C SER A 523 4.37 34.01 -35.53
N SER A 524 4.84 34.16 -34.29
CA SER A 524 6.25 34.09 -33.99
C SER A 524 6.46 33.01 -32.94
N THR A 525 7.05 31.91 -33.36
CA THR A 525 7.79 30.95 -32.53
C THR A 525 8.47 31.68 -31.37
N ILE A 526 7.98 31.52 -30.14
CA ILE A 526 8.71 32.00 -28.98
C ILE A 526 9.78 30.95 -28.65
N ASN A 527 11.02 31.40 -28.81
CA ASN A 527 12.29 30.69 -28.72
C ASN A 527 12.63 29.83 -29.94
N SER A 528 13.24 30.48 -30.93
CA SER A 528 14.06 29.81 -31.95
C SER A 528 15.11 28.93 -31.27
N VAL A 529 14.77 27.66 -31.16
CA VAL A 529 15.77 26.62 -31.08
C VAL A 529 16.58 26.74 -32.38
N LYS A 530 17.92 26.75 -32.31
CA LYS A 530 18.75 26.80 -33.53
C LYS A 530 18.19 25.75 -34.51
N SER A 531 18.13 26.08 -35.80
CA SER A 531 17.51 25.25 -36.85
C SER A 531 17.85 23.75 -36.78
N ASP A 532 18.98 23.39 -36.17
CA ASP A 532 19.50 22.04 -36.09
C ASP A 532 18.82 21.20 -35.00
N LEU A 533 18.44 21.76 -33.85
CA LEU A 533 17.67 21.01 -32.83
C LEU A 533 16.22 20.81 -33.27
N GLU A 534 15.65 21.76 -34.01
CA GLU A 534 14.33 21.63 -34.61
C GLU A 534 14.32 20.55 -35.71
N LYS A 535 15.34 20.53 -36.56
CA LYS A 535 15.54 19.42 -37.52
C LYS A 535 15.71 18.07 -36.82
N ALA A 536 16.54 18.00 -35.76
CA ALA A 536 16.73 16.79 -34.98
C ALA A 536 15.41 16.29 -34.37
N TYR A 537 14.59 17.23 -33.89
CA TYR A 537 13.29 16.92 -33.32
C TYR A 537 12.29 16.40 -34.37
N ASN A 538 12.24 17.02 -35.55
CA ASN A 538 11.41 16.52 -36.65
C ASN A 538 11.84 15.11 -37.08
N LEU A 539 13.15 14.81 -37.12
CA LEU A 539 13.65 13.46 -37.36
C LEU A 539 13.19 12.47 -36.27
N GLN A 540 13.18 12.88 -35.00
CA GLN A 540 12.66 12.07 -33.90
C GLN A 540 11.16 11.78 -34.08
N LEU A 541 10.36 12.79 -34.44
CA LEU A 541 8.93 12.63 -34.70
C LEU A 541 8.64 11.70 -35.89
N ASP A 542 9.49 11.74 -36.92
CA ASP A 542 9.42 10.85 -38.09
C ASP A 542 9.89 9.41 -37.79
N GLY A 543 10.28 9.11 -36.55
CA GLY A 543 10.81 7.80 -36.15
C GLY A 543 12.24 7.53 -36.61
N LYS A 544 12.93 8.53 -37.17
CA LYS A 544 14.34 8.45 -37.61
C LYS A 544 15.29 8.67 -36.44
N PHE A 545 15.15 7.86 -35.39
CA PHE A 545 15.83 8.05 -34.11
C PHE A 545 17.35 8.09 -34.22
N ALA A 546 17.96 7.28 -35.09
CA ALA A 546 19.42 7.27 -35.26
C ALA A 546 19.96 8.60 -35.83
N GLU A 547 19.27 9.18 -36.81
CA GLU A 547 19.63 10.47 -37.42
C GLU A 547 19.39 11.61 -36.41
N ALA A 548 18.28 11.55 -35.67
CA ALA A 548 17.96 12.49 -34.60
C ALA A 548 19.05 12.48 -33.51
N ILE A 549 19.43 11.30 -33.00
CA ILE A 549 20.49 11.14 -31.98
C ILE A 549 21.80 11.73 -32.47
N ALA A 550 22.21 11.46 -33.72
CA ALA A 550 23.46 11.98 -34.27
C ALA A 550 23.46 13.53 -34.33
N MET A 551 22.32 14.12 -34.70
CA MET A 551 22.18 15.58 -34.78
C MET A 551 22.16 16.22 -33.39
N TYR A 552 21.47 15.62 -32.42
CA TYR A 552 21.52 16.05 -31.02
C TYR A 552 22.92 15.94 -30.43
N ASP A 553 23.65 14.84 -30.66
CA ASP A 553 25.02 14.67 -30.16
C ASP A 553 25.96 15.70 -30.79
N SER A 554 25.83 15.96 -32.10
CA SER A 554 26.58 17.03 -32.78
C SER A 554 26.31 18.40 -32.16
N PHE A 555 25.06 18.70 -31.80
CA PHE A 555 24.71 19.94 -31.11
C PHE A 555 25.40 20.03 -29.74
N ILE A 556 25.34 18.97 -28.94
CA ILE A 556 25.98 18.91 -27.61
C ILE A 556 27.50 19.10 -27.74
N ASN A 557 28.13 18.45 -28.73
CA ASN A 557 29.56 18.59 -29.00
C ASN A 557 29.95 20.04 -29.30
N ALA A 558 29.14 20.75 -30.09
CA ALA A 558 29.40 22.14 -30.44
C ALA A 558 29.03 23.14 -29.32
N ASN A 559 28.16 22.78 -28.37
CA ASN A 559 27.56 23.72 -27.41
C ASN A 559 27.52 23.18 -25.96
N SER A 560 28.52 22.41 -25.51
CA SER A 560 28.49 21.68 -24.22
C SER A 560 28.20 22.49 -22.93
N THR A 561 28.29 23.82 -22.97
CA THR A 561 27.97 24.72 -21.84
C THR A 561 26.63 25.44 -21.98
N ASP A 562 25.94 25.28 -23.10
CA ASP A 562 24.60 25.82 -23.36
C ASP A 562 23.55 24.95 -22.63
N SER A 563 22.58 25.58 -21.96
CA SER A 563 21.48 24.88 -21.28
C SER A 563 20.67 24.01 -22.25
N LYS A 564 20.62 24.37 -23.53
CA LYS A 564 19.96 23.58 -24.60
C LYS A 564 20.66 22.26 -24.88
N SER A 565 21.93 22.09 -24.48
CA SER A 565 22.62 20.79 -24.57
C SER A 565 22.04 19.77 -23.58
N ALA A 566 21.56 20.24 -22.42
CA ALA A 566 20.88 19.40 -21.46
C ALA A 566 19.53 18.91 -22.04
N LEU A 567 18.77 19.81 -22.67
CA LEU A 567 17.56 19.44 -23.43
C LEU A 567 17.87 18.42 -24.55
N ALA A 568 18.92 18.64 -25.34
CA ALA A 568 19.32 17.71 -26.39
C ALA A 568 19.65 16.31 -25.83
N LEU A 569 20.25 16.23 -24.64
CA LEU A 569 20.54 14.97 -23.97
C LEU A 569 19.28 14.21 -23.55
N VAL A 570 18.27 14.91 -23.01
CA VAL A 570 16.96 14.31 -22.70
C VAL A 570 16.31 13.75 -23.97
N ARG A 571 16.42 14.45 -25.11
CA ARG A 571 15.91 13.96 -26.39
C ARG A 571 16.64 12.73 -26.92
N ILE A 572 17.96 12.65 -26.72
CA ILE A 572 18.73 11.45 -27.04
C ILE A 572 18.23 10.26 -26.21
N ASP A 573 18.05 10.45 -24.90
CA ASP A 573 17.52 9.42 -24.00
C ASP A 573 16.12 8.93 -24.43
N GLU A 574 15.23 9.86 -24.78
CA GLU A 574 13.91 9.52 -25.30
C GLU A 574 13.99 8.74 -26.62
N CYS A 575 14.89 9.12 -27.55
CA CYS A 575 15.12 8.38 -28.78
C CYS A 575 15.59 6.95 -28.52
N TYR A 576 16.47 6.72 -27.55
CA TYR A 576 16.87 5.37 -27.15
C TYR A 576 15.66 4.57 -26.63
N LYS A 577 14.86 5.17 -25.73
CA LYS A 577 13.65 4.55 -25.18
C LYS A 577 12.62 4.20 -26.26
N LEU A 578 12.35 5.11 -27.20
CA LEU A 578 11.37 4.90 -28.28
C LEU A 578 11.84 3.92 -29.35
N SER A 579 13.14 3.91 -29.67
CA SER A 579 13.70 2.97 -30.65
C SER A 579 13.88 1.55 -30.13
N GLY A 580 13.78 1.34 -28.80
CA GLY A 580 14.12 0.07 -28.16
C GLY A 580 15.61 -0.28 -28.27
N LYS A 581 16.47 0.70 -28.62
CA LYS A 581 17.89 0.50 -28.82
C LYS A 581 18.61 0.42 -27.47
N GLU A 582 19.43 -0.61 -27.28
CA GLU A 582 20.29 -0.73 -26.11
C GLU A 582 21.50 0.24 -26.17
N GLY A 583 22.10 0.51 -25.00
CA GLY A 583 23.33 1.29 -24.90
C GLY A 583 23.17 2.74 -24.45
N ALA A 584 21.95 3.19 -24.13
CA ALA A 584 21.70 4.51 -23.54
C ALA A 584 22.53 4.75 -22.27
N ALA A 585 22.61 3.76 -21.38
CA ALA A 585 23.40 3.81 -20.15
C ALA A 585 24.91 4.00 -20.43
N ASN A 586 25.45 3.34 -21.46
CA ASN A 586 26.85 3.48 -21.88
C ASN A 586 27.12 4.85 -22.52
N TYR A 587 26.16 5.36 -23.30
CA TYR A 587 26.22 6.70 -23.86
C TYR A 587 26.28 7.75 -22.75
N LEU A 588 25.41 7.63 -21.73
CA LEU A 588 25.43 8.50 -20.56
C LEU A 588 26.73 8.38 -19.76
N ASP A 589 27.27 7.17 -19.57
CA ASP A 589 28.58 7.00 -18.93
C ASP A 589 29.69 7.73 -19.68
N ASN A 590 29.68 7.68 -21.00
CA ASN A 590 30.65 8.39 -21.82
C ASN A 590 30.43 9.92 -21.76
N MET A 591 29.17 10.37 -21.78
CA MET A 591 28.79 11.78 -21.61
C MET A 591 29.32 12.33 -20.28
N ILE A 592 29.08 11.62 -19.18
CA ILE A 592 29.54 11.98 -17.82
C ILE A 592 31.07 12.05 -17.78
N LYS A 593 31.75 11.03 -18.33
CA LYS A 593 33.22 10.97 -18.33
C LYS A 593 33.87 12.08 -19.15
N THR A 594 33.33 12.39 -20.32
CA THR A 594 34.01 13.24 -21.32
C THR A 594 33.54 14.69 -21.35
N LYS A 595 32.30 14.97 -20.93
CA LYS A 595 31.64 16.26 -21.20
C LYS A 595 30.96 16.89 -19.97
N ALA A 596 30.41 16.08 -19.06
CA ALA A 596 29.50 16.57 -18.01
C ALA A 596 30.20 17.20 -16.77
N ASN A 597 31.52 17.12 -16.61
CA ASN A 597 32.21 17.60 -15.39
C ASN A 597 32.44 19.13 -15.29
N LYS A 598 31.45 19.97 -15.64
CA LYS A 598 31.61 21.45 -15.67
C LYS A 598 30.70 22.22 -14.71
N ASN A 599 30.10 21.57 -13.71
CA ASN A 599 29.15 22.20 -12.78
C ASN A 599 28.02 22.96 -13.52
N ASN A 600 27.49 22.37 -14.59
CA ASN A 600 26.48 22.98 -15.45
C ASN A 600 25.24 22.09 -15.56
N GLU A 601 24.21 22.58 -16.22
CA GLU A 601 22.93 21.85 -16.35
C GLU A 601 23.07 20.51 -17.08
N LEU A 602 24.04 20.39 -18.01
CA LEU A 602 24.31 19.12 -18.69
C LEU A 602 24.81 18.03 -17.72
N ASP A 603 25.57 18.40 -16.68
CA ASP A 603 26.00 17.48 -15.62
C ASP A 603 24.82 16.94 -14.82
N VAL A 604 23.94 17.85 -14.39
CA VAL A 604 22.74 17.53 -13.60
C VAL A 604 21.91 16.49 -14.36
N VAL A 605 21.55 16.80 -15.61
CA VAL A 605 20.75 15.91 -16.45
C VAL A 605 21.44 14.58 -16.72
N SER A 606 22.75 14.60 -16.95
CA SER A 606 23.49 13.36 -17.23
C SER A 606 23.41 12.40 -16.04
N LEU A 607 23.58 12.90 -14.81
CA LEU A 607 23.48 12.11 -13.59
C LEU A 607 22.04 11.68 -13.28
N GLU A 608 21.05 12.57 -13.45
CA GLU A 608 19.64 12.24 -13.23
C GLU A 608 19.15 11.15 -14.19
N LEU A 609 19.45 11.27 -15.48
CA LEU A 609 19.13 10.23 -16.46
C LEU A 609 19.87 8.93 -16.15
N LYS A 610 21.15 9.00 -15.76
CA LYS A 610 21.92 7.82 -15.35
C LYS A 610 21.27 7.11 -14.15
N ASN A 611 20.75 7.85 -13.18
CA ASN A 611 20.06 7.28 -12.03
C ASN A 611 18.83 6.46 -12.42
N GLN A 612 18.09 6.86 -13.46
CA GLN A 612 16.98 6.05 -13.97
C GLN A 612 17.45 4.66 -14.42
N TYR A 613 18.58 4.58 -15.14
CA TYR A 613 19.17 3.31 -15.55
C TYR A 613 19.76 2.53 -14.38
N LEU A 614 20.41 3.19 -13.41
CA LEU A 614 20.91 2.53 -12.21
C LEU A 614 19.78 1.88 -11.40
N ILE A 615 18.64 2.55 -11.26
CA ILE A 615 17.46 1.99 -10.60
C ILE A 615 16.91 0.79 -11.37
N GLN A 616 16.82 0.87 -12.70
CA GLN A 616 16.42 -0.26 -13.55
C GLN A 616 17.36 -1.47 -13.39
N ASP A 617 18.67 -1.22 -13.33
CA ASP A 617 19.72 -2.21 -13.12
C ASP A 617 19.81 -2.69 -11.64
N LYS A 618 18.92 -2.22 -10.77
CA LYS A 618 18.89 -2.50 -9.31
C LYS A 618 20.14 -2.05 -8.55
N ARG A 619 20.87 -1.08 -9.08
CA ARG A 619 22.06 -0.45 -8.49
C ARG A 619 21.65 0.77 -7.65
N PHE A 620 20.78 0.54 -6.68
CA PHE A 620 20.08 1.60 -5.93
C PHE A 620 21.02 2.49 -5.10
N GLU A 621 22.03 1.91 -4.45
CA GLU A 621 23.03 2.64 -3.65
C GLU A 621 23.84 3.64 -4.50
N GLU A 622 24.15 3.27 -5.75
CA GLU A 622 24.84 4.17 -6.67
C GLU A 622 23.93 5.32 -7.12
N ALA A 623 22.64 5.04 -7.35
CA ALA A 623 21.65 6.07 -7.66
C ALA A 623 21.51 7.07 -6.48
N VAL A 624 21.41 6.56 -5.25
CA VAL A 624 21.38 7.37 -4.02
C VAL A 624 22.64 8.22 -3.88
N THR A 625 23.82 7.63 -4.12
CA THR A 625 25.10 8.35 -4.10
C THR A 625 25.09 9.52 -5.07
N ASN A 626 24.61 9.31 -6.29
CA ASN A 626 24.48 10.36 -7.29
C ASN A 626 23.45 11.42 -6.90
N PHE A 627 22.28 11.06 -6.37
CA PHE A 627 21.30 12.05 -5.89
C PHE A 627 21.85 12.90 -4.73
N ASN A 628 22.54 12.28 -3.76
CA ASN A 628 23.19 13.03 -2.68
C ASN A 628 24.28 13.96 -3.22
N LYS A 629 25.06 13.52 -4.22
CA LYS A 629 26.05 14.35 -4.91
C LYS A 629 25.39 15.56 -5.60
N LEU A 630 24.27 15.34 -6.30
CA LEU A 630 23.51 16.40 -6.96
C LEU A 630 23.00 17.42 -5.95
N ALA A 631 22.38 16.97 -4.85
CA ALA A 631 21.88 17.85 -3.79
C ALA A 631 22.99 18.72 -3.20
N GLU A 632 24.15 18.15 -2.87
CA GLU A 632 25.27 18.90 -2.27
C GLU A 632 25.96 19.84 -3.27
N THR A 633 26.21 19.37 -4.49
CA THR A 633 26.94 20.14 -5.52
C THR A 633 26.11 21.32 -6.02
N TYR A 634 24.79 21.15 -6.13
CA TYR A 634 23.87 22.12 -6.73
C TYR A 634 22.88 22.75 -5.73
N LYS A 635 23.23 22.80 -4.43
CA LYS A 635 22.37 23.36 -3.35
C LYS A 635 21.90 24.81 -3.53
N THR A 636 22.51 25.59 -4.42
CA THR A 636 22.04 26.95 -4.76
C THR A 636 20.91 26.93 -5.79
N ASN A 637 20.75 25.83 -6.53
CA ASN A 637 19.67 25.59 -7.47
C ASN A 637 18.57 24.80 -6.76
N LYS A 638 17.56 25.52 -6.26
CA LYS A 638 16.49 24.97 -5.42
C LYS A 638 15.78 23.78 -6.07
N ASP A 639 15.54 23.83 -7.38
CA ASP A 639 14.86 22.76 -8.10
C ASP A 639 15.71 21.49 -8.15
N VAL A 640 17.01 21.60 -8.44
CA VAL A 640 17.90 20.43 -8.43
C VAL A 640 18.02 19.83 -7.03
N GLU A 641 18.18 20.67 -6.00
CA GLU A 641 18.33 20.20 -4.63
C GLU A 641 17.07 19.48 -4.13
N LYS A 642 15.89 20.09 -4.26
CA LYS A 642 14.64 19.51 -3.74
C LYS A 642 14.30 18.18 -4.43
N HIS A 643 14.46 18.09 -5.75
CA HIS A 643 14.22 16.86 -6.50
C HIS A 643 15.25 15.78 -6.15
N SER A 644 16.52 16.15 -5.94
CA SER A 644 17.56 15.23 -5.53
C SER A 644 17.33 14.66 -4.12
N LEU A 645 16.92 15.51 -3.16
CA LEU A 645 16.55 15.08 -1.81
C LEU A 645 15.34 14.14 -1.84
N PHE A 646 14.28 14.54 -2.56
CA PHE A 646 13.10 13.72 -2.72
C PHE A 646 13.43 12.35 -3.33
N ASN A 647 14.17 12.32 -4.45
CA ASN A 647 14.48 11.09 -5.16
C ASN A 647 15.43 10.18 -4.35
N ALA A 648 16.37 10.75 -3.59
CA ALA A 648 17.19 9.96 -2.66
C ALA A 648 16.31 9.30 -1.59
N GLY A 649 15.43 10.07 -0.95
CA GLY A 649 14.48 9.56 0.04
C GLY A 649 13.55 8.49 -0.54
N TYR A 650 13.07 8.72 -1.76
CA TYR A 650 12.24 7.79 -2.51
C TYR A 650 12.94 6.46 -2.77
N VAL A 651 14.21 6.48 -3.19
CA VAL A 651 14.98 5.25 -3.45
C VAL A 651 15.25 4.48 -2.15
N TYR A 652 15.61 5.19 -1.07
CA TYR A 652 15.75 4.58 0.25
C TYR A 652 14.46 3.89 0.68
N LEU A 653 13.33 4.59 0.57
CA LEU A 653 12.03 4.09 0.98
C LEU A 653 11.62 2.85 0.16
N THR A 654 11.66 2.99 -1.17
CA THR A 654 10.96 2.08 -2.07
C THR A 654 11.81 0.87 -2.46
N TYR A 655 13.10 1.06 -2.67
CA TYR A 655 13.97 0.02 -3.22
C TYR A 655 14.93 -0.58 -2.19
N LEU A 656 15.32 0.20 -1.18
CA LEU A 656 16.23 -0.25 -0.12
C LEU A 656 15.52 -0.64 1.18
N ASN A 657 14.22 -0.31 1.33
CA ASN A 657 13.48 -0.44 2.59
C ASN A 657 14.18 0.23 3.78
N ASP A 658 14.91 1.31 3.53
CA ASP A 658 15.65 2.08 4.54
C ASP A 658 14.84 3.31 4.96
N TYR A 659 13.83 3.04 5.79
CA TYR A 659 12.90 4.06 6.28
C TYR A 659 13.59 5.20 7.03
N LYS A 660 14.68 4.89 7.74
CA LYS A 660 15.41 5.88 8.52
C LYS A 660 16.04 6.91 7.58
N ASN A 661 16.79 6.46 6.58
CA ASN A 661 17.43 7.37 5.64
C ASN A 661 16.41 8.06 4.72
N ALA A 662 15.31 7.39 4.37
CA ALA A 662 14.20 8.02 3.68
C ALA A 662 13.62 9.21 4.47
N SER A 663 13.25 8.99 5.73
CA SER A 663 12.71 10.03 6.62
C SER A 663 13.70 11.18 6.83
N VAL A 664 15.01 10.90 6.94
CA VAL A 664 16.03 11.94 7.03
C VAL A 664 16.02 12.83 5.78
N LYS A 665 15.97 12.25 4.59
CA LYS A 665 15.95 13.01 3.33
C LYS A 665 14.67 13.82 3.16
N PHE A 666 13.53 13.24 3.52
CA PHE A 666 12.24 13.94 3.48
C PHE A 666 12.13 15.06 4.52
N ALA A 667 12.67 14.86 5.73
CA ALA A 667 12.74 15.92 6.73
C ALA A 667 13.67 17.07 6.30
N GLU A 668 14.79 16.74 5.64
CA GLU A 668 15.69 17.76 5.07
C GLU A 668 14.98 18.58 3.97
N LEU A 669 14.24 17.91 3.08
CA LEU A 669 13.38 18.54 2.09
C LEU A 669 12.35 19.47 2.75
N ALA A 670 11.61 18.99 3.74
CA ALA A 670 10.58 19.75 4.46
C ALA A 670 11.15 20.96 5.21
N ALA A 671 12.31 20.83 5.83
CA ALA A 671 12.96 21.92 6.56
C ALA A 671 13.40 23.07 5.64
N LYS A 672 13.83 22.75 4.41
CA LYS A 672 14.30 23.74 3.43
C LYS A 672 13.17 24.30 2.56
N TYR A 673 12.16 23.48 2.28
CA TYR A 673 11.10 23.75 1.29
C TYR A 673 9.71 23.40 1.83
N PRO A 674 9.28 23.94 2.99
CA PRO A 674 8.08 23.48 3.70
C PRO A 674 6.78 23.58 2.89
N ASP A 675 6.71 24.52 1.94
CA ASP A 675 5.54 24.76 1.11
C ASP A 675 5.62 24.06 -0.26
N ASP A 676 6.64 23.21 -0.51
CA ASP A 676 6.82 22.54 -1.79
C ASP A 676 5.99 21.24 -1.87
N GLU A 677 5.42 20.98 -3.05
CA GLU A 677 4.56 19.84 -3.33
C GLU A 677 5.22 18.49 -2.99
N LEU A 678 6.55 18.41 -3.16
CA LEU A 678 7.32 17.20 -2.84
C LEU A 678 7.34 16.88 -1.34
N VAL A 679 7.12 17.86 -0.47
CA VAL A 679 6.98 17.63 0.97
C VAL A 679 5.70 16.87 1.24
N SER A 680 4.56 17.36 0.76
CA SER A 680 3.27 16.67 0.90
C SER A 680 3.30 15.27 0.29
N GLU A 681 4.01 15.11 -0.83
CA GLU A 681 4.22 13.81 -1.45
C GLU A 681 5.06 12.86 -0.56
N SER A 682 6.11 13.38 0.07
CA SER A 682 6.96 12.59 0.96
C SER A 682 6.23 12.14 2.23
N GLU A 683 5.38 13.00 2.79
CA GLU A 683 4.52 12.68 3.94
C GLU A 683 3.52 11.58 3.58
N TYR A 684 2.93 11.67 2.38
CA TYR A 684 2.04 10.65 1.86
C TYR A 684 2.73 9.28 1.70
N LEU A 685 3.92 9.26 1.12
CA LEU A 685 4.72 8.05 0.94
C LEU A 685 5.09 7.39 2.29
N LEU A 686 5.41 8.20 3.31
CA LEU A 686 5.67 7.71 4.66
C LEU A 686 4.39 7.19 5.35
N GLY A 687 3.23 7.80 5.09
CA GLY A 687 1.94 7.44 5.70
C GLY A 687 1.34 6.12 5.23
N ASN A 688 1.69 5.65 4.03
CA ASN A 688 1.18 4.40 3.43
C ASN A 688 1.88 3.12 3.93
N LEU A 689 2.81 3.23 4.88
CA LEU A 689 3.52 2.09 5.45
C LEU A 689 2.69 1.48 6.59
N ASP A 690 2.46 0.16 6.54
CA ASP A 690 1.62 -0.62 7.46
C ASP A 690 1.82 -0.31 8.96
N ALA A 691 0.77 -0.64 9.74
CA ALA A 691 0.72 -0.50 11.20
C ALA A 691 1.91 -1.15 11.96
N ASN A 692 2.63 -2.10 11.36
CA ASN A 692 3.85 -2.69 11.93
C ASN A 692 5.04 -1.71 11.96
N ASN A 693 5.11 -0.74 11.04
CA ASN A 693 6.17 0.27 11.02
C ASN A 693 5.84 1.50 11.87
N ARG A 694 4.57 1.68 12.26
CA ARG A 694 4.15 2.78 13.16
C ARG A 694 4.68 2.64 14.59
N GLN A 695 5.10 1.45 15.03
CA GLN A 695 5.85 1.32 16.29
C GLN A 695 7.23 2.02 16.25
N ASN A 696 7.76 2.35 15.06
CA ASN A 696 8.98 3.15 14.89
C ASN A 696 8.72 4.65 14.64
N LEU A 697 7.46 5.09 14.52
CA LEU A 697 7.10 6.46 14.14
C LEU A 697 6.36 7.25 15.25
N ALA A 698 6.09 6.63 16.40
CA ALA A 698 5.50 7.33 17.54
C ALA A 698 6.57 8.10 18.33
N SER A 699 7.02 9.24 17.78
CA SER A 699 7.25 10.51 18.49
C SER A 699 7.99 11.51 17.58
N PRO A 700 7.38 12.66 17.22
CA PRO A 700 8.11 13.76 16.62
C PRO A 700 8.80 14.54 17.75
N ASN A 701 10.07 14.24 18.00
CA ASN A 701 10.97 15.21 18.61
C ASN A 701 12.37 15.04 18.04
N ILE A 702 12.81 16.10 17.37
CA ILE A 702 14.13 16.23 16.76
C ILE A 702 15.18 16.32 17.89
N TYR A 703 16.37 15.80 17.58
CA TYR A 703 17.66 15.88 18.26
C TYR A 703 18.02 14.73 19.21
N GLN A 704 19.00 13.95 18.70
CA GLN A 704 20.07 13.24 19.38
C GLN A 704 20.15 11.76 19.00
N SER A 705 21.32 11.41 18.45
CA SER A 705 21.73 10.11 17.99
C SER A 705 21.77 9.10 19.14
N ASP A 706 20.83 8.18 19.20
CA ASP A 706 20.99 6.93 19.95
C ASP A 706 20.18 5.82 19.26
N LEU A 707 20.81 5.11 18.30
CA LEU A 707 20.45 3.71 18.11
C LEU A 707 20.86 2.99 19.41
N PRO A 708 20.09 2.01 19.93
CA PRO A 708 20.55 1.22 21.06
C PRO A 708 21.90 0.62 20.68
N VAL A 709 22.95 1.09 21.37
CA VAL A 709 24.30 0.59 21.23
C VAL A 709 24.23 -0.92 21.42
N PRO A 710 24.70 -1.73 20.45
CA PRO A 710 24.80 -3.17 20.66
C PRO A 710 25.60 -3.40 21.94
N THR A 711 25.03 -4.08 22.93
CA THR A 711 25.72 -4.34 24.21
C THR A 711 26.67 -5.53 24.10
N ASP A 712 26.41 -6.42 23.14
CA ASP A 712 27.10 -7.70 22.98
C ASP A 712 27.55 -7.92 21.55
N TYR A 713 28.56 -8.77 21.35
CA TYR A 713 28.90 -9.28 20.02
C TYR A 713 27.90 -10.36 19.60
N ALA A 714 27.49 -10.35 18.34
CA ALA A 714 26.65 -11.42 17.77
C ALA A 714 27.02 -11.70 16.32
N LEU A 715 26.87 -12.96 15.92
CA LEU A 715 26.93 -13.44 14.54
C LEU A 715 25.66 -14.25 14.29
N ASP A 716 24.79 -13.72 13.44
CA ASP A 716 23.50 -14.31 13.15
C ASP A 716 23.63 -15.47 12.15
N GLN A 717 22.59 -16.30 12.12
CA GLN A 717 22.49 -17.33 11.09
C GLN A 717 22.26 -16.65 9.73
N ASN A 718 23.01 -17.08 8.72
CA ASN A 718 22.87 -16.55 7.37
C ASN A 718 21.45 -16.79 6.87
N TYR A 719 20.88 -15.83 6.16
CA TYR A 719 19.54 -15.96 5.58
C TYR A 719 19.53 -15.54 4.10
N PRO A 720 18.92 -16.33 3.20
CA PRO A 720 18.32 -17.65 3.45
C PRO A 720 19.36 -18.73 3.83
N ASN A 721 18.93 -19.82 4.49
CA ASN A 721 19.73 -21.03 4.72
C ASN A 721 18.79 -22.26 4.80
N PRO A 722 18.79 -23.18 3.81
CA PRO A 722 19.74 -23.27 2.70
C PRO A 722 19.62 -22.11 1.69
N PHE A 723 20.69 -21.79 0.97
CA PHE A 723 20.74 -20.68 0.00
C PHE A 723 21.14 -21.12 -1.40
N ASN A 724 20.74 -20.37 -2.44
CA ASN A 724 21.10 -20.61 -3.85
C ASN A 724 21.14 -19.29 -4.67
N PRO A 725 22.29 -18.86 -5.21
CA PRO A 725 23.64 -19.03 -4.69
C PRO A 725 24.03 -17.92 -3.71
N SER A 726 23.13 -17.00 -3.33
CA SER A 726 23.41 -15.85 -2.46
C SER A 726 22.71 -15.91 -1.09
N THR A 727 23.40 -15.49 -0.04
CA THR A 727 22.87 -15.32 1.32
C THR A 727 23.42 -14.04 1.96
N THR A 728 22.75 -13.52 2.98
CA THR A 728 23.28 -12.43 3.81
C THR A 728 23.74 -12.96 5.15
N ILE A 729 24.90 -12.49 5.63
CA ILE A 729 25.44 -12.77 6.97
C ILE A 729 25.43 -11.47 7.77
N THR A 730 24.73 -11.46 8.90
CA THR A 730 24.61 -10.30 9.79
C THR A 730 25.43 -10.52 11.05
N TYR A 731 26.14 -9.48 11.50
CA TYR A 731 26.87 -9.49 12.77
C TYR A 731 26.82 -8.12 13.44
N GLN A 732 27.10 -8.06 14.73
CA GLN A 732 27.11 -6.82 15.50
C GLN A 732 28.36 -6.70 16.39
N LEU A 733 28.78 -5.45 16.60
CA LEU A 733 29.94 -5.07 17.38
C LEU A 733 29.54 -4.08 18.48
N PRO A 734 29.74 -4.40 19.76
CA PRO A 734 29.50 -3.47 20.86
C PRO A 734 30.63 -2.44 21.03
N LYS A 735 31.78 -2.68 20.38
CA LYS A 735 32.95 -1.80 20.39
C LYS A 735 33.62 -1.84 19.02
N SER A 736 34.12 -0.70 18.55
CA SER A 736 34.92 -0.60 17.32
C SER A 736 36.15 -1.51 17.39
N GLY A 737 36.58 -2.07 16.26
CA GLY A 737 37.70 -3.01 16.22
C GLY A 737 37.98 -3.57 14.82
N ASN A 738 39.06 -4.33 14.69
CA ASN A 738 39.35 -5.03 13.45
C ASN A 738 38.43 -6.25 13.33
N VAL A 739 37.70 -6.36 12.22
CA VAL A 739 36.75 -7.44 11.96
C VAL A 739 37.24 -8.29 10.81
N THR A 740 37.23 -9.60 11.01
CA THR A 740 37.50 -10.57 9.96
C THR A 740 36.34 -11.56 9.86
N LEU A 741 35.69 -11.62 8.70
CA LEU A 741 34.64 -12.59 8.38
C LEU A 741 35.13 -13.49 7.24
N LYS A 742 35.28 -14.79 7.49
CA LYS A 742 35.84 -15.76 6.53
C LYS A 742 34.93 -16.95 6.34
N ILE A 743 34.94 -17.50 5.13
CA ILE A 743 34.25 -18.71 4.73
C ILE A 743 35.26 -19.85 4.61
N TYR A 744 34.90 -21.02 5.12
CA TYR A 744 35.68 -22.25 5.11
C TYR A 744 34.85 -23.40 4.53
N ASP A 745 35.52 -24.36 3.91
CA ASP A 745 34.92 -25.64 3.56
C ASP A 745 34.91 -26.60 4.78
N MET A 746 34.33 -27.79 4.61
CA MET A 746 34.25 -28.80 5.68
C MET A 746 35.61 -29.40 6.08
N LEU A 747 36.67 -29.18 5.29
CA LEU A 747 38.04 -29.58 5.62
C LEU A 747 38.78 -28.47 6.39
N GLY A 748 38.12 -27.34 6.66
CA GLY A 748 38.71 -26.19 7.35
C GLY A 748 39.60 -25.34 6.45
N LYS A 749 39.58 -25.54 5.12
CA LYS A 749 40.31 -24.71 4.18
C LYS A 749 39.54 -23.41 3.95
N GLU A 750 40.24 -22.28 4.04
CA GLU A 750 39.67 -20.97 3.72
C GLU A 750 39.28 -20.92 2.24
N VAL A 751 38.02 -20.58 1.98
CA VAL A 751 37.44 -20.46 0.65
C VAL A 751 37.41 -19.00 0.21
N MET A 752 37.04 -18.09 1.11
CA MET A 752 36.89 -16.67 0.82
C MET A 752 36.96 -15.84 2.11
N THR A 753 37.55 -14.65 2.03
CA THR A 753 37.43 -13.62 3.07
C THR A 753 36.38 -12.60 2.62
N LEU A 754 35.33 -12.39 3.42
CA LEU A 754 34.23 -11.45 3.14
C LEU A 754 34.47 -10.07 3.74
N VAL A 755 35.12 -10.01 4.91
CA VAL A 755 35.48 -8.76 5.60
C VAL A 755 36.85 -8.94 6.21
N ASN A 756 37.72 -7.94 6.08
CA ASN A 756 38.99 -7.84 6.78
C ASN A 756 39.41 -6.37 6.91
N GLU A 757 38.71 -5.63 7.77
CA GLU A 757 38.92 -4.19 7.94
C GLU A 757 38.50 -3.71 9.33
N GLN A 758 38.91 -2.49 9.68
CA GLN A 758 38.44 -1.82 10.89
C GLN A 758 36.98 -1.40 10.72
N LYS A 759 36.13 -1.76 11.68
CA LYS A 759 34.72 -1.36 11.74
C LYS A 759 34.43 -0.62 13.05
N GLU A 760 33.54 0.36 12.98
CA GLU A 760 33.02 1.04 14.17
C GLU A 760 32.06 0.15 14.96
N MET A 761 31.65 0.56 16.17
CA MET A 761 30.55 -0.09 16.87
C MET A 761 29.26 -0.01 16.04
N GLY A 762 28.50 -1.10 15.95
CA GLY A 762 27.28 -1.15 15.14
C GLY A 762 26.88 -2.54 14.66
N ARG A 763 25.75 -2.61 13.95
CA ARG A 763 25.29 -3.81 13.23
C ARG A 763 25.70 -3.73 11.76
N TYR A 764 26.15 -4.84 11.21
CA TYR A 764 26.68 -4.96 9.85
C TYR A 764 26.05 -6.16 9.15
N SER A 765 25.80 -6.03 7.84
CA SER A 765 25.31 -7.12 6.98
C SER A 765 26.21 -7.23 5.77
N VAL A 766 26.61 -8.45 5.41
CA VAL A 766 27.50 -8.73 4.29
C VAL A 766 26.88 -9.80 3.41
N GLN A 767 26.78 -9.52 2.11
CA GLN A 767 26.27 -10.48 1.14
C GLN A 767 27.37 -11.45 0.73
N PHE A 768 27.04 -12.75 0.73
CA PHE A 768 27.90 -13.82 0.23
C PHE A 768 27.29 -14.43 -1.03
N ASN A 769 28.02 -14.37 -2.15
CA ASN A 769 27.65 -15.01 -3.41
C ASN A 769 28.56 -16.22 -3.67
N ALA A 770 27.98 -17.42 -3.65
CA ALA A 770 28.67 -18.68 -3.80
C ALA A 770 28.49 -19.32 -5.19
N SER A 771 28.19 -18.52 -6.23
CA SER A 771 27.96 -19.02 -7.59
C SER A 771 29.12 -19.86 -8.14
N SER A 772 30.35 -19.54 -7.75
CA SER A 772 31.59 -20.26 -8.13
C SER A 772 31.90 -21.48 -7.26
N LEU A 773 31.12 -21.77 -6.22
CA LEU A 773 31.34 -22.88 -5.28
C LEU A 773 30.42 -24.08 -5.57
N ALA A 774 30.81 -25.28 -5.15
CA ALA A 774 29.98 -26.49 -5.31
C ALA A 774 28.87 -26.55 -4.23
N SER A 775 27.73 -27.16 -4.54
CA SER A 775 26.69 -27.39 -3.52
C SER A 775 27.25 -28.20 -2.35
N GLY A 776 26.91 -27.81 -1.13
CA GLY A 776 27.49 -28.42 0.06
C GLY A 776 27.40 -27.53 1.29
N MET A 777 27.89 -28.08 2.40
CA MET A 777 27.97 -27.36 3.67
C MET A 777 29.25 -26.52 3.73
N TYR A 778 29.11 -25.29 4.19
CA TYR A 778 30.20 -24.36 4.44
C TYR A 778 30.11 -23.82 5.85
N VAL A 779 31.22 -23.30 6.34
CA VAL A 779 31.34 -22.71 7.67
C VAL A 779 31.79 -21.27 7.52
N TYR A 780 31.20 -20.34 8.26
CA TYR A 780 31.68 -18.96 8.33
C TYR A 780 32.06 -18.58 9.75
N GLN A 781 33.16 -17.85 9.89
CA GLN A 781 33.71 -17.43 11.16
C GLN A 781 33.90 -15.92 11.17
N LEU A 782 33.33 -15.27 12.19
CA LEU A 782 33.59 -13.88 12.55
C LEU A 782 34.65 -13.85 13.65
N ARG A 783 35.68 -13.03 13.48
CA ARG A 783 36.59 -12.58 14.54
C ARG A 783 36.50 -11.07 14.66
N ALA A 784 36.26 -10.57 15.86
CA ALA A 784 36.27 -9.14 16.15
C ALA A 784 36.81 -8.92 17.57
N ASN A 785 37.95 -8.23 17.70
CA ASN A 785 38.67 -8.12 18.98
C ASN A 785 38.88 -9.52 19.61
N ASP A 786 38.41 -9.74 20.85
CA ASP A 786 38.48 -11.04 21.54
C ASP A 786 37.30 -11.99 21.25
N TYR A 787 36.32 -11.54 20.45
CA TYR A 787 35.15 -12.34 20.08
C TYR A 787 35.42 -13.19 18.84
N THR A 788 35.13 -14.49 18.94
CA THR A 788 35.10 -15.41 17.80
C THR A 788 33.80 -16.19 17.80
N SER A 789 33.07 -16.18 16.68
CA SER A 789 31.84 -16.95 16.50
C SER A 789 31.83 -17.64 15.15
N THR A 790 31.26 -18.84 15.10
CA THR A 790 31.27 -19.69 13.91
C THR A 790 29.88 -20.30 13.68
N LYS A 791 29.42 -20.29 12.44
CA LYS A 791 28.10 -20.77 12.02
C LYS A 791 28.22 -21.59 10.73
N LYS A 792 27.20 -22.42 10.47
CA LYS A 792 27.15 -23.33 9.31
C LYS A 792 26.08 -22.87 8.32
N MET A 793 26.38 -22.97 7.04
CA MET A 793 25.47 -22.64 5.94
C MET A 793 25.42 -23.77 4.90
N LEU A 794 24.25 -23.99 4.30
CA LEU A 794 24.04 -25.00 3.27
C LEU A 794 23.78 -24.34 1.91
N LEU A 795 24.68 -24.54 0.95
CA LEU A 795 24.51 -24.11 -0.44
C LEU A 795 23.79 -25.21 -1.23
N LEU A 796 22.63 -24.88 -1.80
CA LEU A 796 21.93 -25.70 -2.79
C LEU A 796 22.18 -25.10 -4.17
N LYS A 797 22.44 -25.93 -5.20
CA LYS A 797 22.41 -25.48 -6.60
C LYS A 797 21.24 -26.12 -7.30
#